data_AF-A0A3C0I3U6-F1
#
_entry.id   AF-A0A3C0I3U6-F1
#
_cell.length_a   1.000
_cell.length_b   1.000
_cell.length_c   1.000
_cell.angle_alpha   90.00
_cell.angle_beta   90.00
_cell.angle_gamma   90.00
#
_symmetry.space_group_name_H-M   'P 1'
#
loop_
_entity.id
_entity.type
_entity.pdbx_description
1 polymer ?
#
loop_
_entity_poly.entity_id
_entity_poly.type
_entity_poly.pdbx_seq_one_letter_code
_entity_poly.pdbx_strand_id
1 'polypeptide(L)'
;MKRILINATQPEELRVAMVDGQKLYDFDIETAGRKQTKSNIYKGKITRIEPSLEAAFIDFGVDRHGFLPLKDVVRSYFQQPEKKEATNPDSQEEPPERERRGIKDVLKEGQEIIVQVDKEERGNKGAALTTFISLAGRYLVLMPNNPRAGGVSRRIEGENRTEAREVLSTLEIPTGMGLILRTAGVNKTADELQWDLEYLLQLWQAIESSVQKQPAPFLIYQESNIIIRAIRDYLREDINEILVDNQEIYDDAYTFMQQVMPQHLSKVKLYQDKVPLFTRYQIESQIESAFQREVKLPSGGAIVLDHTEALLSIDINSARATKGVDIEETALTTNLEAVDEVARQLRLRDLGGLVVIDFIDMLSHKNQREVEGRIKEALKIDRARVQVGRISRFGLLEMSRQRLRPSLGESSHINCPRCLGQGSIRGVESLSLSILRLMEEEAMKDKTLKIIAQVPVEVAAYLLNEKRQAILEIEDRQQIDIVLIPNPHKETPQYDVQRVRSDEKKESGEKVSYQLITAPQETVVDNLSPPVKSEPVDEPAVKGVVHTTPPVPALKSKAQAGMFKRLWNNLFDKPNNSTRQKSESSSSTQSRRTKSATTRGTQKRTRQPSKGRPPLITTGSESSNVSQETKKPANTVVRRSRRRKRSETSNTEPSQNS
;
A
#
# COMPACT_ATOMS: atom_id res chain seq x y z
N MET A 1 -21.47 4.88 12.89
CA MET A 1 -20.62 5.13 14.08
C MET A 1 -19.20 4.80 13.68
N LYS A 2 -18.32 5.79 13.63
CA LYS A 2 -16.97 5.61 13.11
C LYS A 2 -15.99 5.24 14.21
N ARG A 3 -15.06 4.34 13.88
CA ARG A 3 -14.05 3.78 14.79
C ARG A 3 -12.70 3.69 14.10
N ILE A 4 -11.65 3.81 14.90
CA ILE A 4 -10.30 3.34 14.56
C ILE A 4 -10.11 2.02 15.33
N LEU A 5 -9.74 0.96 14.61
CA LEU A 5 -9.46 -0.35 15.18
C LEU A 5 -7.97 -0.66 14.97
N ILE A 6 -7.25 -0.94 16.04
CA ILE A 6 -5.82 -1.21 16.04
C ILE A 6 -5.62 -2.66 16.47
N ASN A 7 -5.06 -3.47 15.57
CA ASN A 7 -4.75 -4.87 15.77
C ASN A 7 -3.24 -5.07 15.79
N ALA A 8 -2.73 -5.37 16.98
CA ALA A 8 -1.33 -5.53 17.34
C ALA A 8 -1.10 -6.84 18.13
N THR A 9 -1.95 -7.84 17.86
CA THR A 9 -1.82 -9.18 18.45
C THR A 9 -0.59 -9.94 17.94
N GLN A 10 -0.17 -9.69 16.68
CA GLN A 10 1.03 -10.30 16.08
C GLN A 10 2.18 -9.27 16.05
N PRO A 11 3.39 -9.60 16.51
CA PRO A 11 4.52 -8.67 16.49
C PRO A 11 5.09 -8.42 15.09
N GLU A 12 4.84 -9.31 14.12
CA GLU A 12 5.31 -9.18 12.74
C GLU A 12 4.53 -8.11 11.95
N GLU A 13 3.26 -7.88 12.31
CA GLU A 13 2.31 -7.08 11.52
C GLU A 13 1.38 -6.25 12.42
N LEU A 14 1.50 -4.93 12.31
CA LEU A 14 0.66 -3.97 13.01
C LEU A 14 -0.36 -3.36 12.04
N ARG A 15 -1.65 -3.59 12.30
CA ARG A 15 -2.75 -3.25 11.38
C ARG A 15 -3.67 -2.19 11.97
N VAL A 16 -4.01 -1.15 11.20
CA VAL A 16 -4.95 -0.11 11.60
C VAL A 16 -6.07 0.02 10.57
N ALA A 17 -7.31 -0.14 11.03
CA ALA A 17 -8.50 -0.12 10.20
C ALA A 17 -9.45 1.02 10.60
N MET A 18 -9.93 1.77 9.61
CA MET A 18 -10.91 2.84 9.78
C MET A 18 -12.28 2.36 9.28
N VAL A 19 -13.26 2.31 10.18
CA VAL A 19 -14.55 1.63 9.96
C VAL A 19 -15.71 2.55 10.26
N ASP A 20 -16.77 2.55 9.44
CA ASP A 20 -18.08 3.11 9.80
C ASP A 20 -19.10 1.98 9.97
N GLY A 21 -19.52 1.73 11.21
CA GLY A 21 -20.32 0.57 11.58
C GLY A 21 -19.54 -0.73 11.39
N GLN A 22 -19.70 -1.34 10.21
CA GLN A 22 -18.99 -2.54 9.74
C GLN A 22 -18.31 -2.33 8.37
N LYS A 23 -18.44 -1.15 7.73
CA LYS A 23 -17.84 -0.86 6.42
C LYS A 23 -16.43 -0.31 6.60
N LEU A 24 -15.43 -1.06 6.12
CA LEU A 24 -14.03 -0.63 6.06
C LEU A 24 -13.85 0.43 4.96
N TYR A 25 -13.43 1.64 5.31
CA TYR A 25 -13.30 2.76 4.37
C TYR A 25 -11.87 3.24 4.12
N ASP A 26 -10.94 2.90 5.03
CA ASP A 26 -9.50 3.10 4.90
C ASP A 26 -8.75 2.06 5.77
N PHE A 27 -7.52 1.71 5.41
CA PHE A 27 -6.73 0.62 6.02
C PHE A 27 -5.23 0.91 5.90
N ASP A 28 -4.47 0.50 6.90
CA ASP A 28 -3.04 0.77 7.01
C ASP A 28 -2.33 -0.43 7.68
N ILE A 29 -1.10 -0.72 7.26
CA ILE A 29 -0.32 -1.90 7.66
C ILE A 29 1.15 -1.51 7.80
N GLU A 30 1.79 -1.93 8.89
CA GLU A 30 3.23 -1.78 9.12
C GLU A 30 3.82 -3.13 9.52
N THR A 31 4.79 -3.62 8.74
CA THR A 31 5.46 -4.92 8.95
C THR A 31 6.82 -4.71 9.59
N ALA A 32 7.16 -5.50 10.61
CA ALA A 32 8.35 -5.27 11.46
C ALA A 32 9.68 -5.15 10.70
N GLY A 33 9.84 -5.87 9.58
CA GLY A 33 11.04 -5.84 8.74
C GLY A 33 11.18 -4.63 7.81
N ARG A 34 10.18 -3.75 7.69
CA ARG A 34 10.17 -2.64 6.72
C ARG A 34 9.65 -1.34 7.34
N LYS A 35 10.49 -0.72 8.18
CA LYS A 35 10.20 0.59 8.79
C LYS A 35 10.04 1.68 7.73
N GLN A 36 8.99 2.50 7.84
CA GLN A 36 8.84 3.69 7.01
C GLN A 36 9.94 4.71 7.39
N THR A 37 10.65 5.23 6.39
CA THR A 37 11.71 6.24 6.57
C THR A 37 11.24 7.64 6.19
N LYS A 38 10.05 7.76 5.59
CA LYS A 38 9.44 9.03 5.24
C LYS A 38 9.28 9.94 6.46
N SER A 39 9.61 11.22 6.29
CA SER A 39 9.56 12.25 7.32
C SER A 39 10.60 12.11 8.46
N ASN A 40 11.38 11.02 8.51
CA ASN A 40 12.54 10.93 9.41
C ASN A 40 13.52 12.07 9.13
N ILE A 41 14.18 12.53 10.18
CA ILE A 41 15.17 13.63 10.14
C ILE A 41 16.51 13.07 10.56
N TYR A 42 17.51 13.27 9.71
CA TYR A 42 18.89 12.81 9.89
C TYR A 42 19.85 13.99 9.88
N LYS A 43 20.98 13.82 10.56
CA LYS A 43 22.17 14.62 10.27
C LYS A 43 22.94 13.86 9.21
N GLY A 44 23.07 14.44 8.02
CA GLY A 44 23.79 13.84 6.89
C GLY A 44 25.05 14.62 6.51
N LYS A 45 25.84 14.05 5.61
CA LYS A 45 27.08 14.63 5.08
C LYS A 45 27.04 14.64 3.56
N ILE A 46 27.37 15.77 2.93
CA ILE A 46 27.45 15.88 1.47
C ILE A 46 28.61 15.01 0.97
N THR A 47 28.31 14.02 0.13
CA THR A 47 29.30 13.08 -0.44
C THR A 47 29.84 13.54 -1.78
N ARG A 48 28.96 14.04 -2.67
CA ARG A 48 29.33 14.65 -3.96
C ARG A 48 28.31 15.69 -4.40
N ILE A 49 28.74 16.66 -5.20
CA ILE A 49 27.88 17.70 -5.78
C ILE A 49 27.79 17.55 -7.31
N GLU A 50 26.58 17.43 -7.84
CA GLU A 50 26.28 17.27 -9.28
C GLU A 50 25.64 18.55 -9.87
N PRO A 51 26.41 19.40 -10.58
CA PRO A 51 25.87 20.63 -11.17
C PRO A 51 24.84 20.36 -12.26
N SER A 52 25.05 19.30 -13.04
CA SER A 52 24.18 18.89 -14.16
C SER A 52 22.76 18.55 -13.72
N LEU A 53 22.56 18.23 -12.43
CA LEU A 53 21.28 17.94 -11.81
C LEU A 53 20.81 19.04 -10.84
N GLU A 54 21.61 20.10 -10.69
CA GLU A 54 21.52 21.10 -9.60
C GLU A 54 21.28 20.44 -8.22
N ALA A 55 22.02 19.36 -7.90
CA ALA A 55 21.76 18.54 -6.72
C ALA A 55 23.01 17.98 -6.04
N ALA A 56 22.90 17.68 -4.75
CA ALA A 56 23.94 17.05 -3.93
C ALA A 56 23.48 15.66 -3.48
N PHE A 57 24.43 14.73 -3.36
CA PHE A 57 24.19 13.42 -2.77
C PHE A 57 24.62 13.39 -1.32
N ILE A 58 23.73 12.96 -0.43
CA ILE A 58 23.92 12.98 1.03
C ILE A 58 24.07 11.56 1.54
N ASP A 59 25.14 11.28 2.28
CA ASP A 59 25.19 10.12 3.17
C ASP A 59 24.48 10.50 4.47
N PHE A 60 23.50 9.69 4.87
CA PHE A 60 22.69 9.90 6.07
C PHE A 60 22.53 8.60 6.90
N GLY A 61 23.44 7.63 6.73
CA GLY A 61 23.45 6.40 7.53
C GLY A 61 22.59 5.26 6.96
N VAL A 62 22.34 5.24 5.64
CA VAL A 62 21.67 4.13 4.94
C VAL A 62 22.42 3.78 3.65
N ASP A 63 22.20 2.56 3.15
CA ASP A 63 22.92 1.97 2.00
C ASP A 63 23.02 2.84 0.74
N ARG A 64 22.00 3.66 0.47
CA ARG A 64 21.95 4.52 -0.71
C ARG A 64 21.96 5.99 -0.34
N HIS A 65 22.86 6.74 -0.97
CA HIS A 65 22.93 8.18 -0.76
C HIS A 65 21.63 8.85 -1.22
N GLY A 66 21.10 9.74 -0.38
CA GLY A 66 19.90 10.51 -0.68
C GLY A 66 20.18 11.66 -1.64
N PHE A 67 19.16 12.07 -2.38
CA PHE A 67 19.21 13.12 -3.41
C PHE A 67 18.62 14.42 -2.86
N LEU A 68 19.45 15.46 -2.71
CA LEU A 68 19.08 16.79 -2.23
C LEU A 68 19.24 17.84 -3.36
N PRO A 69 18.16 18.29 -4.03
CA PRO A 69 18.25 19.31 -5.06
C PRO A 69 18.38 20.73 -4.45
N LEU A 70 19.08 21.63 -5.13
CA LEU A 70 19.39 23.01 -4.69
C LEU A 70 18.16 23.80 -4.23
N LYS A 71 17.02 23.60 -4.90
CA LYS A 71 15.74 24.25 -4.58
C LYS A 71 15.20 23.90 -3.19
N ASP A 72 15.64 22.78 -2.61
CA ASP A 72 15.21 22.23 -1.32
C ASP A 72 16.29 22.46 -0.21
N VAL A 73 17.23 23.36 -0.47
CA VAL A 73 18.31 23.79 0.44
C VAL A 73 17.98 25.14 1.08
N VAL A 74 17.95 25.20 2.42
CA VAL A 74 17.75 26.43 3.20
C VAL A 74 18.99 27.32 3.10
N ARG A 75 18.76 28.64 2.98
CA ARG A 75 19.81 29.65 2.80
C ARG A 75 20.84 29.74 3.93
N SER A 76 20.57 29.19 5.11
CA SER A 76 21.54 29.12 6.22
C SER A 76 22.72 28.20 5.93
N TYR A 77 22.52 27.18 5.08
CA TYR A 77 23.59 26.29 4.62
C TYR A 77 24.40 26.83 3.44
N PHE A 78 23.97 27.97 2.86
CA PHE A 78 24.66 28.57 1.74
C PHE A 78 25.93 29.22 2.26
N GLN A 79 27.06 28.93 1.63
CA GLN A 79 28.29 29.68 1.89
C GLN A 79 28.04 31.17 1.64
N GLN A 80 28.35 31.97 2.65
CA GLN A 80 28.56 33.40 2.42
C GLN A 80 29.78 33.51 1.50
N PRO A 81 29.72 34.36 0.46
CA PRO A 81 30.93 34.66 -0.28
C PRO A 81 31.95 35.23 0.70
N GLU A 82 33.19 34.75 0.61
CA GLU A 82 34.31 35.54 1.11
C GLU A 82 34.15 36.95 0.52
N LYS A 83 34.21 37.97 1.37
CA LYS A 83 34.19 39.36 0.90
C LYS A 83 35.46 39.55 0.06
N LYS A 84 35.37 39.35 -1.26
CA LYS A 84 36.33 39.95 -2.19
C LYS A 84 36.33 41.43 -1.88
N GLU A 85 37.47 41.93 -1.42
CA GLU A 85 37.61 43.30 -0.97
C GLU A 85 37.11 44.23 -2.06
N ALA A 86 36.22 45.15 -1.69
CA ALA A 86 35.62 46.07 -2.64
C ALA A 86 36.67 47.08 -3.12
N THR A 87 37.40 46.74 -4.17
CA THR A 87 38.18 47.70 -4.97
C THR A 87 37.25 48.60 -5.75
N ASN A 88 36.54 49.48 -5.04
CA ASN A 88 36.12 50.85 -5.41
C ASN A 88 35.03 51.34 -4.41
N PRO A 89 35.25 52.44 -3.66
CA PRO A 89 34.26 52.95 -2.70
C PRO A 89 33.05 53.71 -3.31
N ASP A 90 33.02 53.96 -4.61
CA ASP A 90 32.26 55.08 -5.21
C ASP A 90 31.05 54.69 -6.07
N SER A 91 30.64 53.41 -6.08
CA SER A 91 29.42 52.95 -6.75
C SER A 91 28.29 52.70 -5.75
N GLN A 92 27.39 53.69 -5.61
CA GLN A 92 26.09 53.51 -4.94
C GLN A 92 25.13 52.73 -5.84
N GLU A 93 25.41 51.43 -6.05
CA GLU A 93 24.47 50.51 -6.69
C GLU A 93 23.81 49.62 -5.63
N GLU A 94 22.49 49.54 -5.65
CA GLU A 94 21.74 48.59 -4.82
C GLU A 94 22.18 47.15 -5.13
N PRO A 95 22.24 46.24 -4.13
CA PRO A 95 22.72 44.88 -4.35
C PRO A 95 21.84 44.16 -5.40
N PRO A 96 22.41 43.68 -6.51
CA PRO A 96 21.62 43.19 -7.64
C PRO A 96 20.75 41.98 -7.28
N GLU A 97 19.52 41.97 -7.78
CA GLU A 97 18.60 40.86 -7.56
C GLU A 97 19.12 39.54 -8.14
N ARG A 98 19.27 38.55 -7.26
CA ARG A 98 19.09 37.11 -7.58
C ARG A 98 19.93 36.58 -8.75
N GLU A 99 21.24 36.75 -8.68
CA GLU A 99 22.12 35.84 -9.40
C GLU A 99 21.83 34.39 -8.94
N ARG A 100 21.40 33.53 -9.86
CA ARG A 100 21.10 32.11 -9.59
C ARG A 100 22.42 31.35 -9.42
N ARG A 101 23.05 31.51 -8.25
CA ARG A 101 24.28 30.80 -7.87
C ARG A 101 24.10 29.30 -8.06
N GLY A 102 25.08 28.66 -8.72
CA GLY A 102 25.06 27.23 -8.94
C GLY A 102 25.31 26.48 -7.64
N ILE A 103 24.88 25.21 -7.58
CA ILE A 103 25.01 24.42 -6.34
C ILE A 103 26.48 24.28 -5.85
N LYS A 104 27.45 24.29 -6.77
CA LYS A 104 28.90 24.30 -6.48
C LYS A 104 29.37 25.55 -5.73
N ASP A 105 28.72 26.70 -5.94
CA ASP A 105 29.07 27.97 -5.31
C ASP A 105 28.45 28.10 -3.91
N VAL A 106 27.54 27.19 -3.58
CA VAL A 106 26.65 27.26 -2.43
C VAL A 106 27.01 26.22 -1.37
N LEU A 107 27.30 24.98 -1.78
CA LEU A 107 27.57 23.84 -0.90
C LEU A 107 29.01 23.33 -1.06
N LYS A 108 29.53 22.66 -0.04
CA LYS A 108 30.84 21.98 -0.05
C LYS A 108 30.69 20.49 0.18
N GLU A 109 31.54 19.70 -0.46
CA GLU A 109 31.67 18.27 -0.13
C GLU A 109 32.21 18.13 1.30
N GLY A 110 31.71 17.12 2.02
CA GLY A 110 31.99 16.92 3.43
C GLY A 110 31.22 17.80 4.42
N GLN A 111 30.42 18.78 3.95
CA GLN A 111 29.59 19.63 4.80
C GLN A 111 28.48 18.81 5.48
N GLU A 112 28.33 18.96 6.80
CA GLU A 112 27.22 18.40 7.57
C GLU A 112 25.93 19.21 7.35
N ILE A 113 24.79 18.53 7.23
CA ILE A 113 23.51 19.15 6.91
C ILE A 113 22.33 18.36 7.50
N ILE A 114 21.35 19.05 8.09
CA ILE A 114 20.12 18.40 8.58
C ILE A 114 19.18 18.19 7.40
N VAL A 115 18.74 16.94 7.20
CA VAL A 115 17.87 16.54 6.09
C VAL A 115 16.66 15.75 6.59
N GLN A 116 15.51 16.01 5.99
CA GLN A 116 14.29 15.22 6.14
C GLN A 116 14.03 14.42 4.85
N VAL A 117 13.56 13.19 5.00
CA VAL A 117 13.11 12.35 3.87
C VAL A 117 11.74 12.82 3.39
N ASP A 118 11.68 13.49 2.23
CA ASP A 118 10.43 13.86 1.55
C ASP A 118 9.79 12.64 0.86
N LYS A 119 10.64 11.82 0.22
CA LYS A 119 10.23 10.58 -0.46
C LYS A 119 11.21 9.46 -0.17
N GLU A 120 10.67 8.30 0.19
CA GLU A 120 11.42 7.07 0.42
C GLU A 120 12.11 6.57 -0.86
N GLU A 121 13.04 5.65 -0.69
CA GLU A 121 13.75 5.00 -1.79
C GLU A 121 12.78 4.20 -2.67
N ARG A 122 13.03 4.18 -3.98
CA ARG A 122 12.16 3.45 -4.92
C ARG A 122 12.96 2.80 -6.04
N GLY A 123 12.97 1.46 -6.02
CA GLY A 123 13.73 0.65 -6.96
C GLY A 123 15.21 1.01 -6.87
N ASN A 124 15.77 1.56 -7.95
CA ASN A 124 17.18 1.95 -8.00
C ASN A 124 17.46 3.39 -7.57
N LYS A 125 16.44 4.19 -7.21
CA LYS A 125 16.59 5.59 -6.80
C LYS A 125 16.61 5.71 -5.28
N GLY A 126 17.67 6.32 -4.72
CA GLY A 126 17.75 6.67 -3.30
C GLY A 126 16.72 7.71 -2.89
N ALA A 127 16.58 7.92 -1.58
CA ALA A 127 15.56 8.81 -1.00
C ALA A 127 15.67 10.26 -1.52
N ALA A 128 14.54 10.94 -1.72
CA ALA A 128 14.54 12.38 -1.98
C ALA A 128 14.54 13.15 -0.64
N LEU A 129 15.51 14.04 -0.49
CA LEU A 129 15.77 14.78 0.75
C LEU A 129 15.41 16.26 0.61
N THR A 130 15.08 16.89 1.74
CA THR A 130 14.91 18.34 1.87
C THR A 130 15.50 18.84 3.17
N THR A 131 15.99 20.07 3.19
CA THR A 131 16.41 20.76 4.43
C THR A 131 15.32 21.66 5.01
N PHE A 132 14.22 21.84 4.26
CA PHE A 132 13.00 22.48 4.74
C PHE A 132 12.23 21.51 5.62
N ILE A 133 12.73 21.30 6.84
CA ILE A 133 12.12 20.45 7.84
C ILE A 133 10.66 20.85 8.04
N SER A 134 9.80 19.84 8.07
CA SER A 134 8.36 19.94 8.31
C SER A 134 7.98 19.01 9.46
N LEU A 135 7.38 19.57 10.51
CA LEU A 135 6.86 18.81 11.64
C LEU A 135 5.34 18.82 11.57
N ALA A 136 4.76 17.67 11.24
CA ALA A 136 3.32 17.53 11.08
C ALA A 136 2.66 17.22 12.44
N GLY A 137 2.01 18.23 13.00
CA GLY A 137 1.06 18.10 14.10
C GLY A 137 -0.30 17.68 13.58
N ARG A 138 -1.31 17.75 14.44
CA ARG A 138 -2.66 17.29 14.12
C ARG A 138 -3.42 18.30 13.26
N TYR A 139 -3.39 19.56 13.69
CA TYR A 139 -4.08 20.67 13.06
C TYR A 139 -3.13 21.55 12.26
N LEU A 140 -1.85 21.55 12.63
CA LEU A 140 -0.81 22.41 12.08
C LEU A 140 0.33 21.60 11.46
N VAL A 141 1.10 22.24 10.57
CA VAL A 141 2.44 21.79 10.16
C VAL A 141 3.40 22.95 10.40
N LEU A 142 4.36 22.74 11.29
CA LEU A 142 5.40 23.71 11.60
C LEU A 142 6.56 23.56 10.60
N MET A 143 7.00 24.68 10.05
CA MET A 143 8.11 24.81 9.10
C MET A 143 9.21 25.68 9.74
N PRO A 144 10.00 25.17 10.70
CA PRO A 144 10.90 25.99 11.51
C PRO A 144 11.96 26.73 10.66
N ASN A 145 12.40 26.13 9.56
CA ASN A 145 13.43 26.68 8.68
C ASN A 145 12.88 27.44 7.45
N ASN A 146 11.58 27.78 7.40
CA ASN A 146 10.98 28.42 6.22
C ASN A 146 9.89 29.45 6.57
N PRO A 147 10.23 30.73 6.77
CA PRO A 147 9.25 31.78 7.07
C PRO A 147 8.33 32.11 5.89
N ARG A 148 8.62 31.61 4.68
CA ARG A 148 7.78 31.80 3.49
C ARG A 148 6.74 30.70 3.33
N ALA A 149 6.89 29.57 4.03
CA ALA A 149 5.95 28.46 3.98
C ALA A 149 4.88 28.64 5.06
N GLY A 150 3.76 29.27 4.70
CA GLY A 150 2.66 29.45 5.64
C GLY A 150 1.28 29.60 4.99
N GLY A 151 0.25 29.49 5.84
CA GLY A 151 -1.15 29.75 5.49
C GLY A 151 -2.05 28.51 5.52
N VAL A 152 -3.22 28.62 4.90
CA VAL A 152 -4.31 27.64 5.04
C VAL A 152 -4.30 26.61 3.91
N SER A 153 -4.47 25.31 4.24
CA SER A 153 -4.55 24.18 3.31
C SER A 153 -5.41 24.47 2.07
N ARG A 154 -4.96 24.00 0.90
CA ARG A 154 -5.64 24.21 -0.39
C ARG A 154 -7.01 23.53 -0.50
N ARG A 155 -7.32 22.60 0.40
CA ARG A 155 -8.65 21.95 0.49
C ARG A 155 -9.71 22.83 1.18
N ILE A 156 -9.30 23.97 1.74
CA ILE A 156 -10.19 24.89 2.46
C ILE A 156 -10.41 26.10 1.56
N GLU A 157 -11.66 26.26 1.14
CA GLU A 157 -12.15 27.28 0.21
C GLU A 157 -13.30 28.07 0.84
N GLY A 158 -13.67 29.21 0.23
CA GLY A 158 -14.78 30.05 0.71
C GLY A 158 -14.54 30.68 2.10
N GLU A 159 -15.64 30.89 2.82
CA GLU A 159 -15.71 31.56 4.13
C GLU A 159 -14.86 30.89 5.21
N ASN A 160 -14.87 29.55 5.26
CA ASN A 160 -14.01 28.74 6.12
C ASN A 160 -12.51 29.06 5.93
N ARG A 161 -12.09 29.56 4.75
CA ARG A 161 -10.69 29.95 4.49
C ARG A 161 -10.34 31.32 5.07
N THR A 162 -11.31 32.24 5.14
CA THR A 162 -11.12 33.56 5.76
C THR A 162 -11.06 33.44 7.28
N GLU A 163 -12.00 32.73 7.89
CA GLU A 163 -12.00 32.44 9.35
C GLU A 163 -10.71 31.70 9.77
N ALA A 164 -10.33 30.66 9.02
CA ALA A 164 -9.10 29.90 9.27
C ALA A 164 -7.83 30.76 9.19
N ARG A 165 -7.81 31.84 8.41
CA ARG A 165 -6.67 32.78 8.36
C ARG A 165 -6.67 33.73 9.55
N GLU A 166 -7.85 34.19 9.97
CA GLU A 166 -8.01 35.07 11.13
C GLU A 166 -7.55 34.35 12.40
N VAL A 167 -8.03 33.13 12.67
CA VAL A 167 -7.59 32.33 13.82
C VAL A 167 -6.08 32.04 13.73
N LEU A 168 -5.55 31.68 12.57
CA LEU A 168 -4.11 31.45 12.37
C LEU A 168 -3.25 32.70 12.67
N SER A 169 -3.79 33.91 12.49
CA SER A 169 -3.11 35.17 12.81
C SER A 169 -3.10 35.52 14.29
N THR A 170 -3.89 34.84 15.12
CA THR A 170 -3.90 35.02 16.58
C THR A 170 -2.85 34.17 17.31
N LEU A 171 -2.21 33.22 16.62
CA LEU A 171 -1.25 32.29 17.23
C LEU A 171 0.14 32.93 17.41
N GLU A 172 0.81 32.58 18.50
CA GLU A 172 2.15 33.09 18.82
C GLU A 172 3.24 32.28 18.11
N ILE A 173 3.60 32.71 16.89
CA ILE A 173 4.60 32.03 16.04
C ILE A 173 5.99 32.69 16.22
N PRO A 174 7.04 31.95 16.61
CA PRO A 174 8.40 32.48 16.70
C PRO A 174 8.94 33.00 15.36
N THR A 175 9.78 34.04 15.43
CA THR A 175 10.34 34.70 14.25
C THR A 175 11.18 33.75 13.41
N GLY A 176 10.98 33.78 12.08
CA GLY A 176 11.68 32.91 11.14
C GLY A 176 10.99 31.57 10.84
N MET A 177 9.98 31.18 11.62
CA MET A 177 9.21 29.96 11.39
C MET A 177 8.00 30.20 10.48
N GLY A 178 7.58 29.17 9.75
CA GLY A 178 6.34 29.15 8.98
C GLY A 178 5.32 28.16 9.56
N LEU A 179 4.02 28.40 9.35
CA LEU A 179 2.95 27.57 9.90
C LEU A 179 1.83 27.34 8.87
N ILE A 180 1.45 26.08 8.68
CA ILE A 180 0.41 25.68 7.72
C ILE A 180 -0.77 25.01 8.44
N LEU A 181 -1.98 25.56 8.30
CA LEU A 181 -3.20 24.95 8.84
C LEU A 181 -3.66 23.79 7.96
N ARG A 182 -3.72 22.58 8.55
CA ARG A 182 -4.25 21.35 7.94
C ARG A 182 -5.78 21.40 7.87
N THR A 183 -6.37 20.57 7.00
CA THR A 183 -7.84 20.47 6.85
C THR A 183 -8.55 20.02 8.13
N ALA A 184 -7.87 19.33 9.04
CA ALA A 184 -8.42 18.95 10.35
C ALA A 184 -8.49 20.13 11.35
N GLY A 185 -7.78 21.24 11.09
CA GLY A 185 -7.77 22.44 11.93
C GLY A 185 -8.88 23.45 11.61
N VAL A 186 -9.77 23.14 10.66
CA VAL A 186 -10.97 23.96 10.39
C VAL A 186 -11.92 23.86 11.57
N ASN A 187 -12.54 24.99 11.94
CA ASN A 187 -13.45 25.12 13.09
C ASN A 187 -12.81 24.78 14.45
N LYS A 188 -11.48 24.82 14.55
CA LYS A 188 -10.75 24.67 15.82
C LYS A 188 -10.53 26.01 16.51
N THR A 189 -10.57 25.98 17.84
CA THR A 189 -10.34 27.16 18.67
C THR A 189 -8.86 27.59 18.64
N ALA A 190 -8.58 28.87 18.89
CA ALA A 190 -7.20 29.36 18.98
C ALA A 190 -6.41 28.56 20.04
N ASP A 191 -7.00 28.28 21.19
CA ASP A 191 -6.40 27.47 22.27
C ASP A 191 -6.00 26.06 21.82
N GLU A 192 -6.87 25.35 21.08
CA GLU A 192 -6.56 24.01 20.54
C GLU A 192 -5.43 24.03 19.51
N LEU A 193 -5.34 25.10 18.71
CA LEU A 193 -4.29 25.29 17.71
C LEU A 193 -2.96 25.69 18.37
N GLN A 194 -3.01 26.55 19.39
CA GLN A 194 -1.85 26.97 20.17
C GLN A 194 -1.23 25.77 20.91
N TRP A 195 -2.04 24.85 21.45
CA TRP A 195 -1.53 23.61 22.07
C TRP A 195 -0.81 22.69 21.07
N ASP A 196 -1.35 22.51 19.85
CA ASP A 196 -0.69 21.74 18.77
C ASP A 196 0.61 22.45 18.31
N LEU A 197 0.64 23.79 18.30
CA LEU A 197 1.85 24.58 18.01
C LEU A 197 2.93 24.40 19.09
N GLU A 198 2.57 24.48 20.37
CA GLU A 198 3.51 24.32 21.50
C GLU A 198 4.15 22.92 21.52
N TYR A 199 3.38 21.87 21.24
CA TYR A 199 3.91 20.52 21.04
C TYR A 199 4.96 20.47 19.92
N LEU A 200 4.66 21.09 18.76
CA LEU A 200 5.59 21.13 17.62
C LEU A 200 6.86 21.96 17.89
N LEU A 201 6.75 23.05 18.65
CA LEU A 201 7.88 23.87 19.07
C LEU A 201 8.80 23.11 20.03
N GLN A 202 8.26 22.37 21.00
CA GLN A 202 9.06 21.54 21.90
C GLN A 202 9.71 20.36 21.15
N LEU A 203 9.02 19.76 20.18
CA LEU A 203 9.61 18.76 19.29
C LEU A 203 10.78 19.33 18.48
N TRP A 204 10.64 20.55 17.94
CA TRP A 204 11.73 21.22 17.23
C TRP A 204 12.94 21.50 18.15
N GLN A 205 12.71 21.99 19.37
CA GLN A 205 13.78 22.21 20.37
C GLN A 205 14.51 20.91 20.72
N ALA A 206 13.78 19.80 20.87
CA ALA A 206 14.37 18.48 21.13
C ALA A 206 15.27 18.02 19.96
N ILE A 207 14.83 18.23 18.71
CA ILE A 207 15.60 17.97 17.50
C ILE A 207 16.87 18.84 17.46
N GLU A 208 16.74 20.16 17.59
CA GLU A 208 17.85 21.12 17.54
C GLU A 208 18.91 20.84 18.63
N SER A 209 18.47 20.56 19.86
CA SER A 209 19.37 20.19 20.96
C SER A 209 20.18 18.92 20.69
N SER A 210 19.67 18.04 19.82
CA SER A 210 20.28 16.73 19.53
C SER A 210 21.26 16.77 18.36
N VAL A 211 21.11 17.72 17.43
CA VAL A 211 22.06 17.97 16.31
C VAL A 211 23.50 18.21 16.78
N GLN A 212 23.65 18.85 17.95
CA GLN A 212 24.97 19.18 18.52
C GLN A 212 25.62 18.02 19.29
N LYS A 213 24.88 16.95 19.62
CA LYS A 213 25.38 15.86 20.49
C LYS A 213 26.31 14.88 19.78
N GLN A 214 26.17 14.73 18.45
CA GLN A 214 26.88 13.72 17.66
C GLN A 214 27.33 14.28 16.28
N PRO A 215 28.44 13.77 15.70
CA PRO A 215 28.84 14.05 14.32
C PRO A 215 27.96 13.28 13.33
N ALA A 216 27.89 13.71 12.07
CA ALA A 216 27.16 13.02 11.02
C ALA A 216 27.91 11.76 10.50
N PRO A 217 27.21 10.73 9.99
CA PRO A 217 25.76 10.60 9.88
C PRO A 217 25.09 9.97 11.11
N PHE A 218 23.84 10.38 11.43
CA PHE A 218 22.96 9.67 12.39
C PHE A 218 21.47 10.09 12.27
N LEU A 219 20.57 9.24 12.78
CA LEU A 219 19.13 9.51 12.92
C LEU A 219 18.83 10.45 14.11
N ILE A 220 18.32 11.66 13.83
CA ILE A 220 17.95 12.62 14.88
C ILE A 220 16.55 12.34 15.41
N TYR A 221 15.57 12.20 14.50
CA TYR A 221 14.16 11.97 14.81
C TYR A 221 13.58 10.94 13.85
N GLN A 222 12.97 9.92 14.42
CA GLN A 222 12.17 8.94 13.70
C GLN A 222 10.72 9.42 13.69
N GLU A 223 10.10 9.46 12.50
CA GLU A 223 8.67 9.72 12.39
C GLU A 223 7.88 8.64 13.14
N SER A 224 6.82 9.06 13.83
CA SER A 224 6.09 8.21 14.75
C SER A 224 5.50 6.97 14.08
N ASN A 225 5.25 5.91 14.87
CA ASN A 225 4.69 4.64 14.38
C ASN A 225 3.29 4.81 13.71
N ILE A 226 2.83 3.78 13.00
CA ILE A 226 1.51 3.75 12.34
C ILE A 226 0.34 4.17 13.25
N ILE A 227 0.39 3.89 14.55
CA ILE A 227 -0.67 4.23 15.52
C ILE A 227 -0.72 5.74 15.74
N ILE A 228 0.41 6.35 16.07
CA ILE A 228 0.52 7.79 16.29
C ILE A 228 0.15 8.54 15.00
N ARG A 229 0.64 8.06 13.83
CA ARG A 229 0.28 8.59 12.51
C ARG A 229 -1.23 8.48 12.28
N ALA A 230 -1.83 7.34 12.56
CA ALA A 230 -3.27 7.13 12.37
C ALA A 230 -4.13 7.98 13.31
N ILE A 231 -3.75 8.12 14.58
CA ILE A 231 -4.43 9.01 15.52
C ILE A 231 -4.30 10.47 15.06
N ARG A 232 -3.10 10.93 14.68
CA ARG A 232 -2.86 12.28 14.16
C ARG A 232 -3.72 12.57 12.93
N ASP A 233 -3.68 11.69 11.94
CA ASP A 233 -4.19 11.95 10.58
C ASP A 233 -5.65 11.51 10.36
N TYR A 234 -6.15 10.51 11.10
CA TYR A 234 -7.51 9.97 10.95
C TYR A 234 -8.49 10.29 12.08
N LEU A 235 -8.03 10.55 13.32
CA LEU A 235 -8.98 10.91 14.37
C LEU A 235 -9.75 12.16 13.95
N ARG A 236 -11.07 12.08 13.88
CA ARG A 236 -11.97 13.20 13.59
C ARG A 236 -13.03 13.29 14.67
N GLU A 237 -13.79 14.37 14.70
CA GLU A 237 -14.83 14.56 15.72
C GLU A 237 -15.91 13.48 15.65
N ASP A 238 -16.24 13.04 14.43
CA ASP A 238 -17.20 11.98 14.12
C ASP A 238 -16.71 10.55 14.44
N ILE A 239 -15.44 10.37 14.81
CA ILE A 239 -14.91 9.11 15.31
C ILE A 239 -15.21 8.99 16.80
N ASN A 240 -15.97 7.97 17.16
CA ASN A 240 -16.51 7.78 18.51
C ASN A 240 -15.52 7.06 19.43
N GLU A 241 -14.79 6.06 18.91
CA GLU A 241 -13.97 5.14 19.70
C GLU A 241 -12.69 4.76 18.93
N ILE A 242 -11.58 4.61 19.67
CA ILE A 242 -10.34 4.00 19.23
C ILE A 242 -10.20 2.70 20.05
N LEU A 243 -10.21 1.55 19.40
CA LEU A 243 -10.08 0.25 20.06
C LEU A 243 -8.71 -0.35 19.77
N VAL A 244 -8.00 -0.77 20.81
CA VAL A 244 -6.66 -1.35 20.75
C VAL A 244 -6.69 -2.72 21.42
N ASP A 245 -6.17 -3.78 20.79
CA ASP A 245 -6.22 -5.15 21.31
C ASP A 245 -4.98 -5.59 22.11
N ASN A 246 -3.94 -4.75 22.19
CA ASN A 246 -2.69 -5.00 22.90
C ASN A 246 -2.48 -3.93 23.99
N GLN A 247 -1.99 -4.35 25.16
CA GLN A 247 -1.79 -3.49 26.33
C GLN A 247 -0.67 -2.45 26.14
N GLU A 248 0.51 -2.87 25.69
CA GLU A 248 1.68 -1.98 25.52
C GLU A 248 1.34 -0.86 24.52
N ILE A 249 0.71 -1.25 23.42
CA ILE A 249 0.23 -0.37 22.35
C ILE A 249 -0.91 0.56 22.82
N TYR A 250 -1.74 0.11 23.75
CA TYR A 250 -2.77 0.95 24.38
C TYR A 250 -2.12 2.04 25.25
N ASP A 251 -1.11 1.68 26.04
CA ASP A 251 -0.42 2.61 26.94
C ASP A 251 0.38 3.68 26.15
N ASP A 252 1.01 3.29 25.04
CA ASP A 252 1.63 4.23 24.08
C ASP A 252 0.59 5.21 23.49
N ALA A 253 -0.52 4.68 22.97
CA ALA A 253 -1.59 5.48 22.37
C ALA A 253 -2.24 6.43 23.39
N TYR A 254 -2.41 5.96 24.63
CA TYR A 254 -2.94 6.74 25.75
C TYR A 254 -1.98 7.88 26.13
N THR A 255 -0.68 7.59 26.26
CA THR A 255 0.34 8.58 26.61
C THR A 255 0.42 9.70 25.56
N PHE A 256 0.42 9.35 24.28
CA PHE A 256 0.37 10.33 23.20
C PHE A 256 -0.92 11.16 23.20
N MET A 257 -2.07 10.51 23.38
CA MET A 257 -3.36 11.20 23.48
C MET A 257 -3.42 12.13 24.70
N GLN A 258 -2.80 11.79 25.82
CA GLN A 258 -2.71 12.65 26.99
C GLN A 258 -1.89 13.92 26.73
N GLN A 259 -0.82 13.83 25.93
CA GLN A 259 0.04 14.96 25.57
C GLN A 259 -0.64 15.89 24.54
N VAL A 260 -1.22 15.33 23.48
CA VAL A 260 -1.68 16.10 22.31
C VAL A 260 -3.19 16.41 22.36
N MET A 261 -4.01 15.57 22.98
CA MET A 261 -5.49 15.68 22.99
C MET A 261 -6.15 15.15 24.28
N PRO A 262 -5.85 15.71 25.47
CA PRO A 262 -6.39 15.24 26.74
C PRO A 262 -7.94 15.21 26.76
N GLN A 263 -8.62 16.09 26.01
CA GLN A 263 -10.08 16.14 25.86
C GLN A 263 -10.69 14.96 25.09
N HIS A 264 -9.88 14.13 24.43
CA HIS A 264 -10.33 12.96 23.66
C HIS A 264 -9.81 11.62 24.20
N LEU A 265 -9.10 11.64 25.33
CA LEU A 265 -8.52 10.48 25.99
C LEU A 265 -9.57 9.38 26.28
N SER A 266 -10.80 9.75 26.63
CA SER A 266 -11.92 8.81 26.86
C SER A 266 -12.38 8.02 25.62
N LYS A 267 -11.94 8.39 24.41
CA LYS A 267 -12.19 7.63 23.18
C LYS A 267 -11.29 6.40 23.06
N VAL A 268 -10.12 6.39 23.70
CA VAL A 268 -9.16 5.27 23.64
C VAL A 268 -9.58 4.18 24.63
N LYS A 269 -9.85 2.97 24.12
CA LYS A 269 -10.28 1.83 24.94
C LYS A 269 -9.49 0.59 24.57
N LEU A 270 -9.04 -0.13 25.59
CA LEU A 270 -8.45 -1.46 25.45
C LEU A 270 -9.56 -2.48 25.14
N TYR A 271 -9.29 -3.37 24.19
CA TYR A 271 -10.17 -4.43 23.75
C TYR A 271 -9.70 -5.77 24.33
N GLN A 272 -10.55 -6.42 25.13
CA GLN A 272 -10.21 -7.63 25.89
C GLN A 272 -11.12 -8.83 25.56
N ASP A 273 -11.98 -8.71 24.55
CA ASP A 273 -12.91 -9.78 24.16
C ASP A 273 -12.19 -10.93 23.43
N LYS A 274 -12.61 -12.17 23.69
CA LYS A 274 -11.99 -13.39 23.13
C LYS A 274 -12.07 -13.52 21.60
N VAL A 275 -12.97 -12.80 20.95
CA VAL A 275 -13.10 -12.79 19.49
C VAL A 275 -12.11 -11.77 18.94
N PRO A 276 -11.27 -12.06 17.93
CA PRO A 276 -10.34 -11.08 17.39
C PRO A 276 -11.05 -9.80 16.92
N LEU A 277 -10.40 -8.64 17.13
CA LEU A 277 -11.01 -7.31 16.95
C LEU A 277 -11.65 -7.14 15.56
N PHE A 278 -10.89 -7.41 14.50
CA PHE A 278 -11.33 -7.24 13.13
C PHE A 278 -12.42 -8.25 12.72
N THR A 279 -12.38 -9.47 13.28
CA THR A 279 -13.43 -10.48 13.10
C THR A 279 -14.76 -10.04 13.74
N ARG A 280 -14.72 -9.46 14.95
CA ARG A 280 -15.93 -8.94 15.62
C ARG A 280 -16.62 -7.85 14.80
N TYR A 281 -15.85 -6.96 14.17
CA TYR A 281 -16.36 -5.89 13.32
C TYR A 281 -16.62 -6.32 11.86
N GLN A 282 -16.41 -7.59 11.51
CA GLN A 282 -16.65 -8.17 10.19
C GLN A 282 -15.88 -7.49 9.04
N ILE A 283 -14.68 -6.99 9.33
CA ILE A 283 -13.82 -6.30 8.35
C ILE A 283 -12.72 -7.17 7.75
N GLU A 284 -12.42 -8.35 8.32
CA GLU A 284 -11.34 -9.23 7.82
C GLU A 284 -11.52 -9.57 6.33
N SER A 285 -12.72 -9.97 5.91
CA SER A 285 -13.04 -10.27 4.50
C SER A 285 -12.97 -9.03 3.59
N GLN A 286 -13.12 -7.82 4.15
CA GLN A 286 -12.96 -6.57 3.41
C GLN A 286 -11.48 -6.18 3.30
N ILE A 287 -10.63 -6.56 4.26
CA ILE A 287 -9.17 -6.44 4.17
C ILE A 287 -8.65 -7.42 3.11
N GLU A 288 -9.09 -8.68 3.13
CA GLU A 288 -8.77 -9.68 2.10
C GLU A 288 -9.13 -9.21 0.68
N SER A 289 -10.23 -8.45 0.52
CA SER A 289 -10.59 -7.86 -0.78
C SER A 289 -9.55 -6.88 -1.34
N ALA A 290 -8.62 -6.38 -0.52
CA ALA A 290 -7.52 -5.51 -0.95
C ALA A 290 -6.35 -6.30 -1.59
N PHE A 291 -6.24 -7.61 -1.31
CA PHE A 291 -5.24 -8.50 -1.92
C PHE A 291 -5.77 -9.17 -3.20
N GLN A 292 -7.09 -9.22 -3.39
CA GLN A 292 -7.71 -9.88 -4.55
C GLN A 292 -7.56 -9.07 -5.85
N ARG A 293 -7.38 -9.76 -6.99
CA ARG A 293 -7.40 -9.13 -8.33
C ARG A 293 -8.81 -8.66 -8.74
N GLU A 294 -9.82 -9.45 -8.42
CA GLU A 294 -11.23 -9.19 -8.70
C GLU A 294 -11.97 -8.88 -7.39
N VAL A 295 -12.78 -7.82 -7.36
CA VAL A 295 -13.60 -7.43 -6.21
C VAL A 295 -15.06 -7.33 -6.62
N LYS A 296 -15.93 -8.04 -5.90
CA LYS A 296 -17.37 -8.13 -6.21
C LYS A 296 -18.13 -6.90 -5.76
N LEU A 297 -19.08 -6.46 -6.59
CA LEU A 297 -19.99 -5.36 -6.35
C LEU A 297 -21.32 -5.84 -5.74
N PRO A 298 -22.04 -4.99 -4.98
CA PRO A 298 -23.31 -5.34 -4.34
C PRO A 298 -24.36 -5.98 -5.27
N SER A 299 -24.53 -5.47 -6.49
CA SER A 299 -25.51 -5.97 -7.47
C SER A 299 -25.03 -7.22 -8.24
N GLY A 300 -23.87 -7.77 -7.91
CA GLY A 300 -23.34 -9.02 -8.48
C GLY A 300 -22.29 -8.84 -9.58
N GLY A 301 -22.06 -7.60 -10.03
CA GLY A 301 -20.92 -7.25 -10.88
C GLY A 301 -19.56 -7.39 -10.16
N ALA A 302 -18.47 -7.02 -10.83
CA ALA A 302 -17.14 -7.02 -10.27
C ALA A 302 -16.24 -5.96 -10.91
N ILE A 303 -15.23 -5.50 -10.17
CA ILE A 303 -14.10 -4.73 -10.71
C ILE A 303 -12.85 -5.59 -10.73
N VAL A 304 -12.03 -5.47 -11.77
CA VAL A 304 -10.77 -6.21 -11.95
C VAL A 304 -9.63 -5.21 -11.98
N LEU A 305 -8.63 -5.36 -11.10
CA LEU A 305 -7.52 -4.42 -10.94
C LEU A 305 -6.21 -5.06 -11.45
N ASP A 306 -5.68 -4.54 -12.56
CA ASP A 306 -4.44 -5.03 -13.18
C ASP A 306 -3.34 -3.97 -13.13
N HIS A 307 -2.18 -4.35 -12.58
CA HIS A 307 -1.01 -3.49 -12.46
C HIS A 307 -0.11 -3.67 -13.68
N THR A 308 0.28 -2.56 -14.30
CA THR A 308 1.31 -2.52 -15.35
C THR A 308 2.54 -1.75 -14.86
N GLU A 309 3.59 -1.70 -15.67
CA GLU A 309 4.81 -0.92 -15.35
C GLU A 309 4.53 0.59 -15.16
N ALA A 310 3.63 1.16 -15.97
CA ALA A 310 3.39 2.60 -16.02
C ALA A 310 2.11 3.06 -15.30
N LEU A 311 1.06 2.22 -15.30
CA LEU A 311 -0.28 2.59 -14.83
C LEU A 311 -1.04 1.41 -14.20
N LEU A 312 -2.09 1.73 -13.44
CA LEU A 312 -3.10 0.78 -12.99
C LEU A 312 -4.27 0.78 -13.98
N SER A 313 -4.65 -0.39 -14.48
CA SER A 313 -5.87 -0.59 -15.28
C SER A 313 -6.97 -1.16 -14.38
N ILE A 314 -8.20 -0.67 -14.55
CA ILE A 314 -9.39 -1.17 -13.85
C ILE A 314 -10.47 -1.46 -14.88
N ASP A 315 -10.95 -2.70 -14.93
CA ASP A 315 -12.06 -3.17 -15.78
C ASP A 315 -13.32 -3.43 -14.93
N ILE A 316 -14.51 -3.22 -15.51
CA ILE A 316 -15.80 -3.27 -14.81
C ILE A 316 -16.77 -4.22 -15.52
N ASN A 317 -17.14 -5.30 -14.81
CA ASN A 317 -17.99 -6.37 -15.32
C ASN A 317 -19.37 -6.36 -14.61
N SER A 318 -20.47 -6.43 -15.37
CA SER A 318 -21.85 -6.49 -14.82
C SER A 318 -22.35 -7.91 -14.48
N ALA A 319 -21.45 -8.89 -14.47
CA ALA A 319 -21.63 -10.33 -14.20
C ALA A 319 -23.04 -10.79 -13.76
N ARG A 320 -23.85 -11.30 -14.71
CA ARG A 320 -25.18 -11.91 -14.48
C ARG A 320 -26.23 -11.04 -13.74
N ALA A 321 -26.01 -9.73 -13.58
CA ALA A 321 -27.01 -8.78 -13.08
C ALA A 321 -28.17 -8.53 -14.08
N THR A 322 -28.17 -9.19 -15.23
CA THR A 322 -29.16 -9.13 -16.32
C THR A 322 -30.52 -9.77 -15.97
N LYS A 323 -31.03 -9.51 -14.76
CA LYS A 323 -32.43 -9.77 -14.38
C LYS A 323 -33.32 -8.53 -14.56
N GLY A 324 -32.74 -7.36 -14.79
CA GLY A 324 -33.45 -6.15 -15.24
C GLY A 324 -33.84 -6.24 -16.72
N VAL A 325 -34.87 -5.48 -17.09
CA VAL A 325 -35.34 -5.37 -18.49
C VAL A 325 -34.51 -4.35 -19.28
N ASP A 326 -33.90 -3.38 -18.59
CA ASP A 326 -33.08 -2.32 -19.20
C ASP A 326 -31.57 -2.57 -18.98
N ILE A 327 -30.84 -2.63 -20.10
CA ILE A 327 -29.39 -2.81 -20.13
C ILE A 327 -28.67 -1.51 -19.75
N GLU A 328 -29.22 -0.34 -20.12
CA GLU A 328 -28.59 0.96 -19.85
C GLU A 328 -28.71 1.36 -18.38
N GLU A 329 -29.85 1.07 -17.74
CA GLU A 329 -30.00 1.19 -16.28
C GLU A 329 -29.03 0.26 -15.54
N THR A 330 -28.92 -1.00 -15.97
CA THR A 330 -27.99 -1.98 -15.38
C THR A 330 -26.52 -1.52 -15.51
N ALA A 331 -26.13 -0.96 -16.66
CA ALA A 331 -24.80 -0.40 -16.89
C ALA A 331 -24.52 0.81 -15.97
N LEU A 332 -25.44 1.76 -15.89
CA LEU A 332 -25.32 2.92 -15.00
C LEU A 332 -25.19 2.50 -13.52
N THR A 333 -26.08 1.63 -13.03
CA THR A 333 -26.04 1.14 -11.63
C THR A 333 -24.71 0.44 -11.33
N THR A 334 -24.26 -0.45 -12.23
CA THR A 334 -22.97 -1.16 -12.05
C THR A 334 -21.80 -0.18 -12.04
N ASN A 335 -21.77 0.81 -12.94
CA ASN A 335 -20.71 1.82 -12.99
C ASN A 335 -20.70 2.71 -11.73
N LEU A 336 -21.87 3.05 -11.17
CA LEU A 336 -21.96 3.83 -9.92
C LEU A 336 -21.49 3.03 -8.69
N GLU A 337 -21.81 1.74 -8.61
CA GLU A 337 -21.26 0.84 -7.58
C GLU A 337 -19.74 0.67 -7.74
N ALA A 338 -19.27 0.49 -8.97
CA ALA A 338 -17.86 0.37 -9.29
C ALA A 338 -17.07 1.61 -8.90
N VAL A 339 -17.61 2.82 -9.12
CA VAL A 339 -16.98 4.09 -8.69
C VAL A 339 -16.72 4.12 -7.18
N ASP A 340 -17.71 3.72 -6.37
CA ASP A 340 -17.56 3.68 -4.90
C ASP A 340 -16.49 2.68 -4.49
N GLU A 341 -16.49 1.51 -5.10
CA GLU A 341 -15.56 0.44 -4.76
C GLU A 341 -14.14 0.74 -5.24
N VAL A 342 -13.96 1.32 -6.42
CA VAL A 342 -12.66 1.82 -6.90
C VAL A 342 -12.11 2.89 -5.96
N ALA A 343 -12.92 3.91 -5.60
CA ALA A 343 -12.47 4.94 -4.66
C ALA A 343 -12.10 4.37 -3.28
N ARG A 344 -12.77 3.29 -2.85
CA ARG A 344 -12.43 2.55 -1.62
C ARG A 344 -11.11 1.77 -1.78
N GLN A 345 -10.98 0.95 -2.81
CA GLN A 345 -9.79 0.11 -3.08
C GLN A 345 -8.53 0.95 -3.31
N LEU A 346 -8.63 2.11 -3.97
CA LEU A 346 -7.52 3.06 -4.13
C LEU A 346 -6.94 3.54 -2.79
N ARG A 347 -7.76 3.63 -1.74
CA ARG A 347 -7.30 3.95 -0.37
C ARG A 347 -6.75 2.71 0.33
N LEU A 348 -7.52 1.63 0.40
CA LEU A 348 -7.15 0.39 1.13
C LEU A 348 -5.83 -0.23 0.67
N ARG A 349 -5.50 -0.08 -0.62
CA ARG A 349 -4.27 -0.60 -1.23
C ARG A 349 -3.18 0.49 -1.39
N ASP A 350 -3.47 1.72 -0.95
CA ASP A 350 -2.67 2.95 -1.12
C ASP A 350 -2.19 3.22 -2.58
N LEU A 351 -3.00 2.82 -3.57
CA LEU A 351 -2.66 2.85 -5.00
C LEU A 351 -2.47 4.28 -5.52
N GLY A 352 -1.44 4.52 -6.32
CA GLY A 352 -1.20 5.83 -6.92
C GLY A 352 -0.33 5.80 -8.16
N GLY A 353 -0.15 6.96 -8.78
CA GLY A 353 0.32 7.11 -10.16
C GLY A 353 -0.86 7.36 -11.09
N LEU A 354 -0.72 6.94 -12.35
CA LEU A 354 -1.78 6.98 -13.36
C LEU A 354 -2.72 5.77 -13.17
N VAL A 355 -4.02 6.03 -13.22
CA VAL A 355 -5.07 5.01 -13.19
C VAL A 355 -5.98 5.23 -14.39
N VAL A 356 -6.31 4.15 -15.09
CA VAL A 356 -7.25 4.12 -16.20
C VAL A 356 -8.40 3.18 -15.80
N ILE A 357 -9.64 3.66 -15.95
CA ILE A 357 -10.85 2.90 -15.63
C ILE A 357 -11.64 2.69 -16.92
N ASP A 358 -11.88 1.44 -17.29
CA ASP A 358 -12.78 1.04 -18.36
C ASP A 358 -14.18 0.86 -17.78
N PHE A 359 -15.11 1.74 -18.15
CA PHE A 359 -16.50 1.70 -17.70
C PHE A 359 -17.35 0.96 -18.73
N ILE A 360 -18.40 0.27 -18.26
CA ILE A 360 -19.39 -0.32 -19.16
C ILE A 360 -20.00 0.80 -20.02
N ASP A 361 -20.01 0.59 -21.33
CA ASP A 361 -20.52 1.56 -22.31
C ASP A 361 -21.92 2.09 -21.95
N MET A 362 -22.05 3.42 -21.96
CA MET A 362 -23.31 4.13 -21.74
C MET A 362 -23.59 5.03 -22.94
N LEU A 363 -24.74 4.83 -23.60
CA LEU A 363 -25.15 5.62 -24.76
C LEU A 363 -25.52 7.05 -24.35
N SER A 364 -26.18 7.20 -23.20
CA SER A 364 -26.56 8.49 -22.63
C SER A 364 -25.36 9.25 -22.05
N HIS A 365 -25.05 10.41 -22.64
CA HIS A 365 -24.11 11.38 -22.06
C HIS A 365 -24.54 11.91 -20.68
N LYS A 366 -25.82 11.79 -20.29
CA LYS A 366 -26.28 12.12 -18.93
C LYS A 366 -25.70 11.11 -17.93
N ASN A 367 -25.76 9.83 -18.25
CA ASN A 367 -25.29 8.73 -17.43
C ASN A 367 -23.76 8.79 -17.25
N GLN A 368 -23.03 9.08 -18.33
CA GLN A 368 -21.59 9.35 -18.29
C GLN A 368 -21.24 10.49 -17.31
N ARG A 369 -21.96 11.62 -17.36
CA ARG A 369 -21.76 12.76 -16.44
C ARG A 369 -22.11 12.43 -14.99
N GLU A 370 -23.07 11.54 -14.76
CA GLU A 370 -23.46 11.09 -13.43
C GLU A 370 -22.34 10.25 -12.80
N VAL A 371 -21.75 9.32 -13.55
CA VAL A 371 -20.55 8.56 -13.15
C VAL A 371 -19.35 9.49 -12.91
N GLU A 372 -19.09 10.46 -13.81
CA GLU A 372 -18.05 11.49 -13.61
C GLU A 372 -18.27 12.38 -12.38
N GLY A 373 -19.52 12.65 -12.02
CA GLY A 373 -19.88 13.36 -10.79
C GLY A 373 -19.65 12.49 -9.56
N ARG A 374 -20.08 11.23 -9.62
CA ARG A 374 -20.00 10.27 -8.52
C ARG A 374 -18.57 9.94 -8.13
N ILE A 375 -17.65 9.85 -9.10
CA ILE A 375 -16.23 9.57 -8.83
C ILE A 375 -15.54 10.76 -8.17
N LYS A 376 -15.87 11.99 -8.58
CA LYS A 376 -15.39 13.21 -7.92
C LYS A 376 -15.86 13.25 -6.47
N GLU A 377 -17.12 12.89 -6.19
CA GLU A 377 -17.66 12.82 -4.83
C GLU A 377 -16.96 11.76 -3.97
N ALA A 378 -16.85 10.52 -4.48
CA ALA A 378 -16.23 9.40 -3.77
C ALA A 378 -14.76 9.64 -3.41
N LEU A 379 -14.06 10.45 -4.21
CA LEU A 379 -12.66 10.83 -4.01
C LEU A 379 -12.45 12.06 -3.12
N LYS A 380 -13.49 12.84 -2.77
CA LYS A 380 -13.34 14.01 -1.85
C LYS A 380 -12.81 13.62 -0.47
N ILE A 381 -13.13 12.41 -0.01
CA ILE A 381 -12.71 11.88 1.30
C ILE A 381 -11.21 11.52 1.28
N ASP A 382 -10.62 11.32 0.10
CA ASP A 382 -9.24 10.86 -0.06
C ASP A 382 -8.21 11.91 0.43
N ARG A 383 -7.25 11.41 1.21
CA ARG A 383 -6.11 12.16 1.72
C ARG A 383 -5.07 12.47 0.64
N ALA A 384 -4.96 11.65 -0.41
CA ALA A 384 -4.11 11.91 -1.56
C ALA A 384 -4.63 13.09 -2.40
N ARG A 385 -3.75 13.83 -3.08
CA ARG A 385 -4.19 14.71 -4.17
C ARG A 385 -4.60 13.85 -5.36
N VAL A 386 -5.80 14.07 -5.88
CA VAL A 386 -6.34 13.35 -7.04
C VAL A 386 -6.70 14.34 -8.14
N GLN A 387 -6.45 13.97 -9.39
CA GLN A 387 -6.92 14.67 -10.58
C GLN A 387 -7.73 13.68 -11.42
N VAL A 388 -8.93 14.07 -11.84
CA VAL A 388 -9.86 13.20 -12.57
C VAL A 388 -10.17 13.85 -13.91
N GLY A 389 -10.01 13.09 -14.99
CA GLY A 389 -10.37 13.51 -16.34
C GLY A 389 -11.88 13.45 -16.60
N ARG A 390 -12.22 13.17 -17.85
CA ARG A 390 -13.57 12.84 -18.31
C ARG A 390 -13.56 11.47 -18.96
N ILE A 391 -14.73 10.88 -19.15
CA ILE A 391 -14.87 9.68 -19.98
C ILE A 391 -14.49 10.05 -21.42
N SER A 392 -13.53 9.32 -21.98
CA SER A 392 -12.99 9.54 -23.31
C SER A 392 -13.94 9.03 -24.41
N ARG A 393 -13.59 9.26 -25.67
CA ARG A 393 -14.32 8.68 -26.82
C ARG A 393 -14.20 7.15 -26.92
N PHE A 394 -13.32 6.54 -26.12
CA PHE A 394 -13.08 5.11 -26.07
C PHE A 394 -13.64 4.46 -24.78
N GLY A 395 -14.56 5.13 -24.06
CA GLY A 395 -15.14 4.62 -22.79
C GLY A 395 -14.23 4.78 -21.56
N LEU A 396 -12.92 4.88 -21.77
CA LEU A 396 -11.92 5.00 -20.69
C LEU A 396 -11.98 6.34 -19.95
N LEU A 397 -11.86 6.32 -18.62
CA LEU A 397 -11.59 7.48 -17.76
C LEU A 397 -10.16 7.45 -17.23
N GLU A 398 -9.44 8.54 -17.41
CA GLU A 398 -8.09 8.73 -16.87
C GLU A 398 -8.10 9.53 -15.56
N MET A 399 -7.29 9.12 -14.58
CA MET A 399 -7.07 9.88 -13.35
C MET A 399 -5.65 9.70 -12.81
N SER A 400 -5.15 10.69 -12.07
CA SER A 400 -3.87 10.60 -11.35
C SER A 400 -4.12 10.70 -9.84
N ARG A 401 -3.51 9.79 -9.06
CA ARG A 401 -3.56 9.79 -7.59
C ARG A 401 -2.15 9.91 -7.01
N GLN A 402 -1.95 10.88 -6.11
CA GLN A 402 -0.68 11.07 -5.42
C GLN A 402 -0.35 9.84 -4.57
N ARG A 403 0.84 9.26 -4.80
CA ARG A 403 1.41 8.23 -3.91
C ARG A 403 1.81 8.87 -2.59
N LEU A 404 1.26 8.36 -1.49
CA LEU A 404 1.61 8.80 -0.13
C LEU A 404 2.63 7.88 0.53
N ARG A 405 2.59 6.59 0.19
CA ARG A 405 3.39 5.47 0.69
C ARG A 405 3.59 4.45 -0.45
N PRO A 406 4.41 3.40 -0.27
CA PRO A 406 4.33 2.19 -1.08
C PRO A 406 2.91 1.60 -1.06
N SER A 407 2.48 0.99 -2.16
CA SER A 407 1.19 0.28 -2.18
C SER A 407 1.27 -1.06 -1.45
N LEU A 408 0.11 -1.62 -1.08
CA LEU A 408 0.01 -2.97 -0.50
C LEU A 408 0.63 -4.06 -1.41
N GLY A 409 0.63 -3.81 -2.73
CA GLY A 409 1.38 -4.59 -3.72
C GLY A 409 2.89 -4.50 -3.49
N GLU A 410 3.43 -3.27 -3.45
CA GLU A 410 4.86 -3.00 -3.29
C GLU A 410 5.42 -3.37 -1.90
N SER A 411 4.57 -3.51 -0.87
CA SER A 411 4.95 -3.94 0.48
C SER A 411 4.93 -5.45 0.69
N SER A 412 3.89 -6.13 0.19
CA SER A 412 3.51 -7.48 0.65
C SER A 412 3.55 -8.56 -0.44
N HIS A 413 3.81 -8.20 -1.70
CA HIS A 413 3.89 -9.15 -2.80
C HIS A 413 5.32 -9.24 -3.36
N ILE A 414 5.70 -10.43 -3.83
CA ILE A 414 6.90 -10.65 -4.65
C ILE A 414 6.52 -10.77 -6.12
N ASN A 415 7.44 -10.45 -7.02
CA ASN A 415 7.27 -10.76 -8.45
C ASN A 415 7.15 -12.28 -8.63
N CYS A 416 6.18 -12.72 -9.44
CA CYS A 416 5.95 -14.15 -9.70
C CYS A 416 7.22 -14.81 -10.26
N PRO A 417 7.82 -15.82 -9.61
CA PRO A 417 9.10 -16.40 -10.03
C PRO A 417 9.01 -17.15 -11.37
N ARG A 418 7.80 -17.50 -11.81
CA ARG A 418 7.56 -18.25 -13.06
C ARG A 418 7.41 -17.34 -14.28
N CYS A 419 6.61 -16.28 -14.21
CA CYS A 419 6.39 -15.36 -15.33
C CYS A 419 7.14 -14.02 -15.20
N LEU A 420 7.89 -13.80 -14.11
CA LEU A 420 8.66 -12.59 -13.83
C LEU A 420 7.83 -11.28 -13.93
N GLY A 421 6.53 -11.37 -13.60
CA GLY A 421 5.57 -10.27 -13.70
C GLY A 421 4.81 -10.16 -15.03
N GLN A 422 5.11 -10.99 -16.04
CA GLN A 422 4.46 -10.93 -17.36
C GLN A 422 2.97 -11.37 -17.35
N GLY A 423 2.49 -12.02 -16.28
CA GLY A 423 1.11 -12.50 -16.16
C GLY A 423 0.73 -13.67 -17.09
N SER A 424 1.60 -14.03 -18.03
CA SER A 424 1.41 -15.14 -18.98
C SER A 424 2.75 -15.85 -19.24
N ILE A 425 2.67 -17.07 -19.78
CA ILE A 425 3.83 -17.88 -20.19
C ILE A 425 3.57 -18.45 -21.59
N ARG A 426 4.62 -18.66 -22.39
CA ARG A 426 4.48 -19.34 -23.69
C ARG A 426 4.06 -20.79 -23.48
N GLY A 427 3.09 -21.26 -24.27
CA GLY A 427 2.70 -22.68 -24.29
C GLY A 427 3.82 -23.60 -24.78
N VAL A 428 3.77 -24.88 -24.41
CA VAL A 428 4.81 -25.90 -24.66
C VAL A 428 5.23 -25.94 -26.12
N GLU A 429 4.27 -26.00 -27.05
CA GLU A 429 4.53 -26.09 -28.50
C GLU A 429 5.29 -24.86 -29.03
N SER A 430 4.84 -23.66 -28.63
CA SER A 430 5.44 -22.38 -29.02
C SER A 430 6.86 -22.23 -28.45
N LEU A 431 7.06 -22.62 -27.19
CA LEU A 431 8.38 -22.60 -26.56
C LEU A 431 9.31 -23.63 -27.19
N SER A 432 8.85 -24.85 -27.43
CA SER A 432 9.62 -25.91 -28.09
C SER A 432 10.09 -25.50 -29.48
N LEU A 433 9.21 -24.92 -30.31
CA LEU A 433 9.58 -24.41 -31.62
C LEU A 433 10.56 -23.21 -31.55
N SER A 434 10.49 -22.41 -30.49
CA SER A 434 11.47 -21.34 -30.23
C SER A 434 12.85 -21.91 -29.87
N ILE A 435 12.90 -22.94 -29.03
CA ILE A 435 14.13 -23.62 -28.62
C ILE A 435 14.75 -24.38 -29.80
N LEU A 436 13.94 -25.05 -30.62
CA LEU A 436 14.40 -25.75 -31.83
C LEU A 436 15.16 -24.82 -32.79
N ARG A 437 14.62 -23.61 -33.03
CA ARG A 437 15.29 -22.58 -33.84
C ARG A 437 16.57 -22.07 -33.20
N LEU A 438 16.58 -21.87 -31.88
CA LEU A 438 17.79 -21.46 -31.15
C LEU A 438 18.89 -22.54 -31.21
N MET A 439 18.52 -23.82 -31.12
CA MET A 439 19.47 -24.92 -31.32
C MET A 439 20.01 -24.95 -32.76
N GLU A 440 19.17 -24.73 -33.79
CA GLU A 440 19.64 -24.62 -35.18
C GLU A 440 20.59 -23.42 -35.38
N GLU A 441 20.29 -22.27 -34.75
CA GLU A 441 21.15 -21.08 -34.80
C GLU A 441 22.52 -21.30 -34.11
N GLU A 442 22.55 -21.93 -32.93
CA GLU A 442 23.82 -22.28 -32.27
C GLU A 442 24.59 -23.36 -33.04
N ALA A 443 23.88 -24.25 -33.76
CA ALA A 443 24.49 -25.32 -34.55
C ALA A 443 25.28 -24.76 -35.73
N MET A 444 24.72 -23.77 -36.43
CA MET A 444 25.30 -23.13 -37.62
C MET A 444 26.59 -22.32 -37.37
N LYS A 445 27.00 -22.10 -36.11
CA LYS A 445 28.19 -21.30 -35.78
C LYS A 445 29.49 -22.10 -35.93
N ASP A 446 30.54 -21.47 -36.44
CA ASP A 446 31.84 -22.13 -36.67
C ASP A 446 32.45 -22.75 -35.40
N LYS A 447 32.94 -23.99 -35.53
CA LYS A 447 33.52 -24.82 -34.46
C LYS A 447 32.54 -25.33 -33.38
N THR A 448 31.24 -25.44 -33.67
CA THR A 448 30.33 -26.19 -32.80
C THR A 448 30.71 -27.68 -32.83
N LEU A 449 30.74 -28.34 -31.68
CA LEU A 449 30.91 -29.79 -31.59
C LEU A 449 29.64 -30.48 -31.09
N LYS A 450 28.99 -29.90 -30.07
CA LYS A 450 27.70 -30.35 -29.56
C LYS A 450 26.90 -29.21 -28.95
N ILE A 451 25.59 -29.38 -28.90
CA ILE A 451 24.66 -28.52 -28.16
C ILE A 451 24.08 -29.31 -27.00
N ILE A 452 23.97 -28.66 -25.84
CA ILE A 452 23.34 -29.22 -24.64
C ILE A 452 22.18 -28.31 -24.27
N ALA A 453 20.95 -28.79 -24.45
CA ALA A 453 19.74 -28.04 -24.18
C ALA A 453 19.00 -28.62 -22.97
N GLN A 454 18.99 -27.89 -21.85
CA GLN A 454 18.24 -28.24 -20.65
C GLN A 454 16.88 -27.55 -20.66
N VAL A 455 15.80 -28.33 -20.73
CA VAL A 455 14.43 -27.83 -20.95
C VAL A 455 13.45 -28.47 -19.96
N PRO A 456 12.26 -27.86 -19.72
CA PRO A 456 11.22 -28.46 -18.91
C PRO A 456 10.80 -29.83 -19.44
N VAL A 457 10.35 -30.73 -18.57
CA VAL A 457 10.06 -32.14 -18.94
C VAL A 457 9.03 -32.24 -20.08
N GLU A 458 7.98 -31.42 -20.07
CA GLU A 458 6.96 -31.36 -21.14
C GLU A 458 7.54 -30.88 -22.48
N VAL A 459 8.47 -29.91 -22.44
CA VAL A 459 9.17 -29.38 -23.62
C VAL A 459 10.13 -30.42 -24.18
N ALA A 460 10.84 -31.16 -23.32
CA ALA A 460 11.69 -32.27 -23.75
C ALA A 460 10.87 -33.37 -24.42
N ALA A 461 9.72 -33.73 -23.84
CA ALA A 461 8.81 -34.72 -24.41
C ALA A 461 8.33 -34.31 -25.80
N TYR A 462 7.91 -33.05 -25.98
CA TYR A 462 7.47 -32.54 -27.29
C TYR A 462 8.60 -32.49 -28.32
N LEU A 463 9.79 -32.07 -27.91
CA LEU A 463 10.96 -32.01 -28.79
C LEU A 463 11.39 -33.42 -29.24
N LEU A 464 11.49 -34.37 -28.31
CA LEU A 464 11.98 -35.73 -28.56
C LEU A 464 10.95 -36.68 -29.19
N ASN A 465 9.69 -36.26 -29.37
CA ASN A 465 8.67 -37.05 -30.07
C ASN A 465 8.15 -36.29 -31.30
N GLU A 466 7.35 -35.25 -31.14
CA GLU A 466 6.71 -34.48 -32.21
C GLU A 466 7.71 -33.69 -33.09
N LYS A 467 8.90 -33.38 -32.59
CA LYS A 467 9.98 -32.71 -33.34
C LYS A 467 11.25 -33.54 -33.50
N ARG A 468 11.21 -34.84 -33.19
CA ARG A 468 12.37 -35.75 -33.33
C ARG A 468 13.02 -35.67 -34.71
N GLN A 469 12.21 -35.74 -35.77
CA GLN A 469 12.68 -35.70 -37.14
C GLN A 469 13.41 -34.39 -37.48
N ALA A 470 12.91 -33.25 -36.98
CA ALA A 470 13.53 -31.94 -37.22
C ALA A 470 14.87 -31.79 -36.48
N ILE A 471 15.04 -32.44 -35.31
CA ILE A 471 16.33 -32.47 -34.60
C ILE A 471 17.35 -33.29 -35.39
N LEU A 472 16.97 -34.49 -35.84
CA LEU A 472 17.83 -35.35 -36.68
C LEU A 472 18.28 -34.64 -37.97
N GLU A 473 17.39 -33.85 -38.60
CA GLU A 473 17.71 -33.04 -39.78
C GLU A 473 18.67 -31.87 -39.50
N ILE A 474 18.77 -31.39 -38.26
CA ILE A 474 19.77 -30.39 -37.86
C ILE A 474 21.11 -31.08 -37.58
N GLU A 475 21.10 -32.21 -36.86
CA GLU A 475 22.29 -33.03 -36.58
C GLU A 475 22.98 -33.48 -37.88
N ASP A 476 22.23 -34.02 -38.85
CA ASP A 476 22.76 -34.46 -40.14
C ASP A 476 23.28 -33.29 -40.99
N ARG A 477 22.58 -32.16 -41.03
CA ARG A 477 22.99 -31.01 -41.85
C ARG A 477 24.23 -30.29 -41.31
N GLN A 478 24.35 -30.19 -39.98
CA GLN A 478 25.44 -29.46 -39.33
C GLN A 478 26.58 -30.37 -38.83
N GLN A 479 26.38 -31.70 -38.85
CA GLN A 479 27.34 -32.71 -38.38
C GLN A 479 27.77 -32.48 -36.93
N ILE A 480 26.79 -32.25 -36.04
CA ILE A 480 26.97 -32.07 -34.58
C ILE A 480 26.01 -32.94 -33.77
N ASP A 481 26.32 -33.16 -32.49
CA ASP A 481 25.40 -33.83 -31.55
C ASP A 481 24.47 -32.83 -30.85
N ILE A 482 23.16 -33.12 -30.72
CA ILE A 482 22.20 -32.34 -29.94
C ILE A 482 21.70 -33.15 -28.73
N VAL A 483 22.18 -32.78 -27.54
CA VAL A 483 21.82 -33.41 -26.27
C VAL A 483 20.68 -32.63 -25.59
N LEU A 484 19.46 -33.11 -25.76
CA LEU A 484 18.29 -32.62 -25.01
C LEU A 484 18.17 -33.30 -23.64
N ILE A 485 18.09 -32.50 -22.58
CA ILE A 485 18.02 -32.95 -21.19
C ILE A 485 16.69 -32.47 -20.60
N PRO A 486 15.74 -33.37 -20.27
CA PRO A 486 14.60 -33.04 -19.42
C PRO A 486 15.08 -32.69 -18.01
N ASN A 487 14.93 -31.43 -17.60
CA ASN A 487 15.32 -30.98 -16.27
C ASN A 487 14.05 -30.78 -15.41
N PRO A 488 13.83 -31.58 -14.34
CA PRO A 488 12.64 -31.47 -13.48
C PRO A 488 12.63 -30.20 -12.62
N HIS A 489 13.75 -29.47 -12.52
CA HIS A 489 13.85 -28.21 -11.79
C HIS A 489 13.64 -26.98 -12.69
N LYS A 490 13.32 -27.16 -13.98
CA LYS A 490 12.95 -26.06 -14.89
C LYS A 490 11.46 -26.13 -15.22
N GLU A 491 10.73 -25.07 -14.91
CA GLU A 491 9.34 -24.87 -15.35
C GLU A 491 9.26 -23.90 -16.53
N THR A 492 8.31 -24.12 -17.43
CA THR A 492 7.95 -23.17 -18.50
C THR A 492 7.70 -21.77 -17.92
N PRO A 493 8.45 -20.73 -18.33
CA PRO A 493 9.17 -20.60 -19.60
C PRO A 493 10.70 -20.81 -19.55
N GLN A 494 11.27 -21.29 -18.45
CA GLN A 494 12.72 -21.45 -18.26
C GLN A 494 13.32 -22.54 -19.15
N TYR A 495 14.45 -22.26 -19.78
CA TYR A 495 15.30 -23.23 -20.49
C TYR A 495 16.76 -22.78 -20.43
N ASP A 496 17.69 -23.61 -20.89
CA ASP A 496 19.10 -23.27 -21.11
C ASP A 496 19.60 -24.00 -22.36
N VAL A 497 20.36 -23.33 -23.22
CA VAL A 497 20.95 -23.90 -24.46
C VAL A 497 22.42 -23.53 -24.48
N GLN A 498 23.26 -24.52 -24.17
CA GLN A 498 24.70 -24.37 -24.10
C GLN A 498 25.34 -24.95 -25.36
N ARG A 499 26.23 -24.16 -25.97
CA ARG A 499 27.03 -24.57 -27.12
C ARG A 499 28.42 -24.96 -26.66
N VAL A 500 28.90 -26.15 -27.03
CA VAL A 500 30.26 -26.61 -26.70
C VAL A 500 31.12 -26.62 -27.94
N ARG A 501 32.29 -25.98 -27.87
CA ARG A 501 33.19 -25.80 -29.02
C ARG A 501 34.21 -26.91 -29.13
N SER A 502 34.75 -27.13 -30.33
CA SER A 502 35.84 -28.10 -30.58
C SER A 502 37.07 -27.88 -29.69
N ASP A 503 37.34 -26.62 -29.33
CA ASP A 503 38.57 -26.19 -28.67
C ASP A 503 38.49 -26.33 -27.13
N GLU A 504 37.28 -26.42 -26.58
CA GLU A 504 36.97 -26.50 -25.13
C GLU A 504 36.94 -27.95 -24.59
N LYS A 505 37.32 -28.92 -25.42
CA LYS A 505 37.15 -30.37 -25.21
C LYS A 505 37.94 -30.98 -24.02
N LYS A 506 38.61 -30.17 -23.20
CA LYS A 506 39.60 -30.64 -22.19
C LYS A 506 39.11 -30.72 -20.74
N GLU A 507 38.01 -30.07 -20.37
CA GLU A 507 37.56 -30.03 -18.95
C GLU A 507 36.25 -30.78 -18.66
N SER A 508 35.43 -31.07 -19.68
CA SER A 508 34.21 -31.86 -19.52
C SER A 508 34.43 -33.32 -19.92
N GLY A 509 34.77 -34.16 -18.94
CA GLY A 509 34.74 -35.62 -19.11
C GLY A 509 33.36 -36.13 -19.54
N GLU A 510 33.30 -37.36 -20.07
CA GLU A 510 32.08 -37.99 -20.64
C GLU A 510 30.99 -38.28 -19.57
N LYS A 511 30.37 -37.23 -19.06
CA LYS A 511 29.16 -37.31 -18.23
C LYS A 511 27.97 -37.62 -19.12
N VAL A 512 27.25 -38.67 -18.77
CA VAL A 512 25.97 -39.07 -19.39
C VAL A 512 24.91 -37.98 -19.23
N SER A 513 23.98 -37.89 -20.17
CA SER A 513 23.00 -36.78 -20.29
C SER A 513 22.23 -36.47 -19.00
N TYR A 514 21.82 -37.49 -18.24
CA TYR A 514 21.08 -37.30 -16.99
C TYR A 514 21.95 -36.79 -15.81
N GLN A 515 23.28 -36.89 -15.90
CA GLN A 515 24.22 -36.31 -14.92
C GLN A 515 24.63 -34.87 -15.24
N LEU A 516 24.20 -34.35 -16.39
CA LEU A 516 24.39 -32.96 -16.82
C LEU A 516 23.23 -32.05 -16.37
N ILE A 517 22.25 -32.57 -15.62
CA ILE A 517 21.17 -31.78 -15.02
C ILE A 517 21.79 -30.76 -14.06
N THR A 518 21.66 -29.48 -14.41
CA THR A 518 21.95 -28.39 -13.48
C THR A 518 20.77 -28.29 -12.52
N ALA A 519 20.93 -28.84 -11.31
CA ALA A 519 20.07 -28.46 -10.20
C ALA A 519 20.21 -26.95 -9.97
N PRO A 520 19.13 -26.24 -9.60
CA PRO A 520 19.25 -24.87 -9.14
C PRO A 520 20.27 -24.87 -8.00
N GLN A 521 21.27 -23.98 -8.09
CA GLN A 521 21.98 -23.61 -6.88
C GLN A 521 20.93 -23.13 -5.88
N GLU A 522 21.09 -23.47 -4.60
CA GLU A 522 20.43 -22.72 -3.55
C GLU A 522 20.99 -21.29 -3.60
N THR A 523 20.44 -20.47 -4.51
CA THR A 523 20.39 -19.04 -4.31
C THR A 523 19.68 -18.88 -2.99
N VAL A 524 20.45 -18.60 -1.93
CA VAL A 524 19.93 -18.02 -0.70
C VAL A 524 19.04 -16.89 -1.16
N VAL A 525 17.73 -17.07 -1.00
CA VAL A 525 16.78 -16.15 -1.59
C VAL A 525 16.83 -14.91 -0.71
N ASP A 526 17.65 -13.91 -1.08
CA ASP A 526 17.83 -12.66 -0.32
C ASP A 526 16.52 -11.85 -0.13
N ASN A 527 15.39 -12.34 -0.67
CA ASN A 527 14.03 -11.85 -0.39
C ASN A 527 13.41 -12.45 0.88
N LEU A 528 14.01 -13.48 1.47
CA LEU A 528 13.99 -13.72 2.91
C LEU A 528 15.40 -13.43 3.39
N SER A 529 15.67 -12.16 3.69
CA SER A 529 16.82 -11.83 4.52
C SER A 529 16.76 -12.74 5.75
N PRO A 530 17.81 -13.54 6.07
CA PRO A 530 17.87 -14.15 7.40
C PRO A 530 17.69 -13.01 8.41
N PRO A 531 16.95 -13.23 9.53
CA PRO A 531 16.56 -12.15 10.43
C PRO A 531 17.78 -11.29 10.70
N VAL A 532 17.78 -10.07 10.12
CA VAL A 532 19.01 -9.32 9.87
C VAL A 532 19.73 -9.27 11.19
N LYS A 533 20.93 -9.86 11.25
CA LYS A 533 21.78 -9.82 12.46
C LYS A 533 21.83 -8.36 12.83
N SER A 534 21.12 -8.00 13.89
CA SER A 534 20.58 -6.65 14.03
C SER A 534 21.70 -5.66 13.85
N GLU A 535 21.77 -5.05 12.65
CA GLU A 535 22.59 -3.88 12.46
C GLU A 535 22.11 -2.90 13.53
N PRO A 536 23.02 -2.28 14.28
CA PRO A 536 22.66 -1.46 15.42
C PRO A 536 21.61 -0.47 14.92
N VAL A 537 20.36 -0.67 15.36
CA VAL A 537 19.26 0.19 14.95
C VAL A 537 19.65 1.54 15.47
N ASP A 538 20.00 2.46 14.57
CA ASP A 538 20.33 3.84 14.90
C ASP A 538 19.19 4.38 15.74
N GLU A 539 19.40 4.42 17.06
CA GLU A 539 18.36 4.81 17.99
C GLU A 539 18.15 6.31 17.79
N PRO A 540 16.91 6.77 17.54
CA PRO A 540 16.69 8.19 17.30
C PRO A 540 17.15 8.98 18.52
N ALA A 541 18.00 9.98 18.30
CA ALA A 541 18.53 10.82 19.38
C ALA A 541 17.42 11.55 20.17
N VAL A 542 16.24 11.69 19.57
CA VAL A 542 14.98 12.12 20.20
C VAL A 542 14.02 10.93 20.33
N LYS A 543 14.03 10.27 21.49
CA LYS A 543 12.95 9.36 21.93
C LYS A 543 11.93 10.14 22.76
N GLY A 544 10.70 10.31 22.24
CA GLY A 544 9.50 10.78 22.95
C GLY A 544 9.65 12.05 23.81
N VAL A 545 9.23 13.20 23.30
CA VAL A 545 9.21 14.45 24.08
C VAL A 545 8.16 14.34 25.20
N VAL A 546 8.62 14.07 26.43
CA VAL A 546 7.74 14.04 27.61
C VAL A 546 7.48 15.46 28.08
N HIS A 547 6.26 15.97 27.84
CA HIS A 547 5.82 17.24 28.42
C HIS A 547 5.82 17.17 29.96
N THR A 548 6.48 18.12 30.60
CA THR A 548 6.12 18.53 31.96
C THR A 548 4.79 19.26 31.90
N THR A 549 3.72 18.64 32.41
CA THR A 549 2.37 19.19 32.37
C THR A 549 2.24 20.50 33.15
N PRO A 550 1.77 21.60 32.52
CA PRO A 550 1.16 22.71 33.24
C PRO A 550 -0.12 22.22 33.95
N PRO A 551 -0.55 22.84 35.05
CA PRO A 551 -1.78 22.44 35.73
C PRO A 551 -3.00 22.70 34.83
N VAL A 552 -3.80 21.66 34.61
CA VAL A 552 -5.08 21.76 33.88
C VAL A 552 -5.94 22.86 34.52
N PRO A 553 -6.53 23.79 33.74
CA PRO A 553 -7.44 24.79 34.29
C PRO A 553 -8.61 24.10 35.00
N ALA A 554 -8.67 24.24 36.32
CA ALA A 554 -9.74 23.66 37.11
C ALA A 554 -11.08 24.25 36.64
N LEU A 555 -11.93 23.39 36.05
CA LEU A 555 -13.32 23.69 35.73
C LEU A 555 -13.97 24.25 37.00
N LYS A 556 -14.28 25.55 36.99
CA LYS A 556 -14.96 26.24 38.10
C LYS A 556 -16.39 25.72 38.22
N SER A 557 -16.57 24.60 38.91
CA SER A 557 -17.87 24.16 39.40
C SER A 557 -18.43 25.27 40.29
N LYS A 558 -19.56 25.87 39.90
CA LYS A 558 -20.28 26.84 40.73
C LYS A 558 -20.77 26.13 41.99
N ALA A 559 -20.05 26.30 43.09
CA ALA A 559 -20.46 25.77 44.39
C ALA A 559 -21.69 26.55 44.89
N GLN A 560 -22.87 25.93 44.78
CA GLN A 560 -24.01 26.34 45.60
C GLN A 560 -23.76 25.90 47.04
N ALA A 561 -23.41 26.85 47.90
CA ALA A 561 -23.36 26.63 49.33
C ALA A 561 -24.77 26.70 49.92
N GLY A 562 -25.22 25.62 50.58
CA GLY A 562 -26.49 25.63 51.31
C GLY A 562 -26.85 24.27 51.92
N MET A 563 -27.04 24.25 53.24
CA MET A 563 -27.62 23.15 54.04
C MET A 563 -26.98 21.75 53.87
N PHE A 564 -26.17 21.35 54.86
CA PHE A 564 -26.06 19.98 55.44
C PHE A 564 -24.93 19.90 56.48
N LYS A 565 -24.07 20.93 56.57
CA LYS A 565 -22.94 21.08 57.51
C LYS A 565 -23.34 21.30 58.98
N ARG A 566 -24.41 20.65 59.48
CA ARG A 566 -25.03 20.96 60.78
C ARG A 566 -25.55 19.77 61.61
N LEU A 567 -25.21 18.52 61.28
CA LEU A 567 -25.77 17.35 62.01
C LEU A 567 -24.78 16.28 62.50
N TRP A 568 -23.49 16.32 62.14
CA TRP A 568 -22.52 15.25 62.50
C TRP A 568 -21.24 15.77 63.21
N ASN A 569 -21.36 16.87 63.95
CA ASN A 569 -20.35 17.34 64.91
C ASN A 569 -20.91 17.30 66.35
N ASN A 570 -21.28 16.10 66.80
CA ASN A 570 -21.45 15.74 68.21
C ASN A 570 -21.19 14.23 68.31
N LEU A 571 -20.49 13.80 69.37
CA LEU A 571 -19.74 12.52 69.49
C LEU A 571 -18.45 12.56 68.62
N PHE A 572 -17.26 12.93 69.12
CA PHE A 572 -16.67 12.67 70.45
C PHE A 572 -16.72 11.16 70.78
N ASP A 573 -15.63 10.42 70.99
CA ASP A 573 -14.19 10.74 70.97
C ASP A 573 -13.37 9.44 70.76
N LYS A 574 -12.05 9.54 70.57
CA LYS A 574 -11.08 8.41 70.66
C LYS A 574 -10.70 8.16 72.16
N PRO A 575 -9.81 7.20 72.55
CA PRO A 575 -9.07 6.17 71.81
C PRO A 575 -9.13 4.74 72.42
N ASN A 576 -8.57 3.69 71.77
CA ASN A 576 -7.30 3.05 72.21
C ASN A 576 -6.85 1.80 71.41
N ASN A 577 -5.56 1.46 71.57
CA ASN A 577 -4.86 0.31 70.98
C ASN A 577 -5.21 -1.04 71.63
N SER A 578 -5.14 -2.13 70.85
CA SER A 578 -4.48 -3.38 71.32
C SER A 578 -4.08 -4.32 70.17
N THR A 579 -2.96 -5.01 70.35
CA THR A 579 -2.26 -5.90 69.41
C THR A 579 -2.69 -7.38 69.44
N ARG A 580 -2.32 -8.10 68.37
CA ARG A 580 -1.84 -9.52 68.30
C ARG A 580 -2.82 -10.72 68.33
N GLN A 581 -2.74 -11.47 67.22
CA GLN A 581 -2.44 -12.92 67.08
C GLN A 581 -3.30 -14.03 67.72
N LYS A 582 -3.60 -15.04 66.85
CA LYS A 582 -3.69 -16.50 67.12
C LYS A 582 -4.82 -16.97 68.07
N SER A 583 -5.27 -18.23 68.08
CA SER A 583 -5.30 -19.36 67.12
C SER A 583 -6.19 -20.46 67.75
N GLU A 584 -6.59 -21.51 67.00
CA GLU A 584 -7.09 -22.79 67.55
C GLU A 584 -8.44 -22.73 68.32
N SER A 585 -9.15 -23.83 68.61
CA SER A 585 -9.30 -25.15 67.97
C SER A 585 -10.55 -25.86 68.52
N SER A 586 -10.96 -26.98 67.91
CA SER A 586 -11.84 -28.02 68.51
C SER A 586 -13.31 -27.63 68.81
N SER A 587 -14.23 -28.53 69.14
CA SER A 587 -14.57 -29.85 68.57
C SER A 587 -15.95 -30.29 69.11
N SER A 588 -16.50 -31.41 68.61
CA SER A 588 -17.62 -32.19 69.21
C SER A 588 -19.05 -31.58 69.05
N THR A 589 -20.15 -32.35 68.95
CA THR A 589 -20.35 -33.81 68.70
C THR A 589 -21.83 -34.13 68.38
N GLN A 590 -22.08 -35.13 67.51
CA GLN A 590 -23.33 -35.92 67.29
C GLN A 590 -24.66 -35.20 66.95
N SER A 591 -25.34 -35.47 65.82
CA SER A 591 -26.08 -36.67 65.34
C SER A 591 -27.61 -36.45 65.41
N ARG A 592 -28.51 -37.08 64.63
CA ARG A 592 -28.48 -38.41 63.97
C ARG A 592 -29.63 -38.53 62.93
N ARG A 593 -29.38 -39.18 61.77
CA ARG A 593 -30.27 -40.07 60.93
C ARG A 593 -31.70 -39.56 60.51
N THR A 594 -32.34 -39.99 59.41
CA THR A 594 -32.32 -41.21 58.55
C THR A 594 -32.43 -40.81 57.04
N LYS A 595 -31.92 -41.51 56.02
CA LYS A 595 -32.38 -42.77 55.36
C LYS A 595 -33.93 -42.86 55.18
N SER A 596 -34.54 -43.31 54.06
CA SER A 596 -34.03 -43.90 52.80
C SER A 596 -35.15 -44.08 51.73
N ALA A 597 -34.77 -43.93 50.44
CA ALA A 597 -35.09 -44.78 49.27
C ALA A 597 -36.53 -44.99 48.70
N THR A 598 -36.55 -45.32 47.39
CA THR A 598 -37.60 -46.06 46.60
C THR A 598 -38.96 -45.36 46.37
N THR A 599 -39.69 -45.47 45.24
CA THR A 599 -39.57 -46.29 43.99
C THR A 599 -40.23 -45.60 42.77
N ARG A 600 -40.11 -46.22 41.58
CA ARG A 600 -41.04 -46.23 40.41
C ARG A 600 -42.50 -45.81 40.74
N GLY A 601 -43.28 -45.16 39.88
CA GLY A 601 -43.13 -44.83 38.45
C GLY A 601 -44.48 -45.01 37.70
N THR A 602 -44.54 -44.71 36.39
CA THR A 602 -45.69 -44.98 35.46
C THR A 602 -47.00 -44.19 35.77
N GLN A 603 -48.00 -43.96 34.90
CA GLN A 603 -48.27 -43.95 33.43
C GLN A 603 -49.64 -43.19 33.24
N LYS A 604 -50.24 -42.85 32.08
CA LYS A 604 -50.04 -43.15 30.64
C LYS A 604 -50.75 -42.07 29.77
N ARG A 605 -50.19 -41.74 28.60
CA ARG A 605 -50.84 -41.53 27.27
C ARG A 605 -52.37 -41.31 27.15
N THR A 606 -52.71 -40.47 26.16
CA THR A 606 -53.28 -40.88 24.83
C THR A 606 -52.81 -39.87 23.76
N ARG A 607 -52.13 -40.23 22.63
CA ARG A 607 -52.53 -41.01 21.41
C ARG A 607 -53.35 -40.17 20.41
N GLN A 608 -53.22 -40.23 19.07
CA GLN A 608 -52.53 -41.17 18.13
C GLN A 608 -52.19 -40.52 16.73
N PRO A 609 -51.63 -41.24 15.71
CA PRO A 609 -50.89 -40.69 14.55
C PRO A 609 -51.29 -41.24 13.14
N SER A 610 -50.47 -40.96 12.10
CA SER A 610 -50.27 -41.75 10.85
C SER A 610 -48.83 -41.54 10.31
N LYS A 611 -48.01 -42.58 10.02
CA LYS A 611 -47.87 -43.43 8.80
C LYS A 611 -47.52 -42.67 7.49
N GLY A 612 -46.55 -43.04 6.62
CA GLY A 612 -45.42 -43.98 6.74
C GLY A 612 -45.14 -44.94 5.55
N ARG A 613 -44.30 -44.52 4.56
CA ARG A 613 -43.49 -45.35 3.58
C ARG A 613 -44.28 -46.28 2.60
N PRO A 614 -43.67 -47.00 1.59
CA PRO A 614 -42.26 -47.22 1.18
C PRO A 614 -42.01 -46.92 -0.36
N PRO A 615 -41.02 -47.52 -1.10
CA PRO A 615 -40.51 -47.00 -2.40
C PRO A 615 -40.84 -47.88 -3.65
N LEU A 616 -40.28 -47.53 -4.83
CA LEU A 616 -40.25 -48.43 -6.00
C LEU A 616 -38.98 -48.29 -6.87
N ILE A 617 -38.45 -49.44 -7.31
CA ILE A 617 -37.46 -49.67 -8.39
C ILE A 617 -38.06 -50.78 -9.27
N THR A 618 -37.55 -50.98 -10.51
CA THR A 618 -37.89 -52.02 -11.53
C THR A 618 -39.06 -51.65 -12.46
N THR A 619 -39.07 -51.96 -13.78
CA THR A 619 -38.05 -52.43 -14.78
C THR A 619 -38.68 -52.37 -16.18
N GLY A 620 -37.88 -52.25 -17.26
CA GLY A 620 -38.12 -53.02 -18.50
C GLY A 620 -38.40 -52.27 -19.82
N SER A 621 -38.04 -52.94 -20.93
CA SER A 621 -38.17 -52.59 -22.37
C SER A 621 -37.52 -51.27 -22.82
N GLU A 622 -36.45 -51.27 -23.63
CA GLU A 622 -36.42 -51.62 -25.07
C GLU A 622 -37.35 -50.68 -25.88
N SER A 623 -36.86 -49.94 -26.88
CA SER A 623 -36.11 -50.49 -28.00
C SER A 623 -35.00 -49.59 -28.55
N SER A 624 -33.95 -50.24 -29.04
CA SER A 624 -33.03 -49.72 -30.05
C SER A 624 -33.75 -49.50 -31.38
N ASN A 625 -33.38 -48.46 -32.13
CA ASN A 625 -33.23 -48.64 -33.58
C ASN A 625 -32.11 -47.77 -34.16
N VAL A 626 -31.03 -48.46 -34.54
CA VAL A 626 -30.04 -47.97 -35.50
C VAL A 626 -30.66 -48.04 -36.89
N SER A 627 -30.45 -47.02 -37.71
CA SER A 627 -30.54 -47.16 -39.17
C SER A 627 -29.59 -46.15 -39.81
N GLN A 628 -28.42 -46.64 -40.21
CA GLN A 628 -27.52 -45.94 -41.12
C GLN A 628 -28.05 -46.02 -42.57
N GLU A 629 -27.29 -45.36 -43.46
CA GLU A 629 -27.11 -45.69 -44.88
C GLU A 629 -27.98 -45.05 -45.96
N THR A 630 -27.36 -44.03 -46.58
CA THR A 630 -27.26 -43.82 -48.04
C THR A 630 -28.54 -43.34 -48.78
N LYS A 631 -28.50 -42.34 -49.68
CA LYS A 631 -27.64 -42.26 -50.89
C LYS A 631 -27.52 -40.82 -51.42
N LYS A 632 -26.33 -40.49 -51.95
CA LYS A 632 -26.08 -39.50 -53.03
C LYS A 632 -26.72 -40.02 -54.36
N PRO A 633 -26.95 -39.22 -55.45
CA PRO A 633 -26.03 -38.18 -55.91
C PRO A 633 -26.56 -36.96 -56.74
N ALA A 634 -25.61 -36.09 -57.08
CA ALA A 634 -25.43 -35.34 -58.35
C ALA A 634 -26.29 -34.11 -58.72
N ASN A 635 -25.55 -33.01 -58.98
CA ASN A 635 -25.65 -32.04 -60.09
C ASN A 635 -27.01 -31.35 -60.40
N THR A 636 -27.07 -30.05 -60.70
CA THR A 636 -26.38 -29.44 -61.86
C THR A 636 -26.27 -27.90 -61.77
N VAL A 637 -25.23 -27.35 -62.38
CA VAL A 637 -24.93 -25.90 -62.52
C VAL A 637 -25.74 -25.24 -63.65
N VAL A 638 -26.31 -24.04 -63.43
CA VAL A 638 -26.50 -23.03 -64.50
C VAL A 638 -26.24 -21.60 -63.99
N ARG A 639 -25.41 -20.87 -64.74
CA ARG A 639 -25.13 -19.41 -64.61
C ARG A 639 -26.27 -18.56 -65.22
N ARG A 640 -26.45 -17.31 -64.77
CA ARG A 640 -26.39 -16.16 -65.70
C ARG A 640 -26.20 -14.79 -65.06
N SER A 641 -25.07 -14.17 -65.38
CA SER A 641 -24.81 -12.73 -65.30
C SER A 641 -25.41 -11.97 -66.49
N ARG A 642 -25.77 -10.69 -66.31
CA ARG A 642 -25.79 -9.71 -67.42
C ARG A 642 -25.21 -8.35 -66.97
N ARG A 643 -24.73 -7.60 -67.97
CA ARG A 643 -23.68 -6.57 -67.90
C ARG A 643 -23.92 -5.52 -68.99
N ARG A 644 -23.62 -4.23 -68.72
CA ARG A 644 -23.39 -3.10 -69.66
C ARG A 644 -23.08 -1.85 -68.82
N LYS A 645 -22.31 -0.82 -69.22
CA LYS A 645 -21.25 -0.54 -70.24
C LYS A 645 -20.79 0.90 -69.88
N ARG A 646 -19.56 1.22 -69.46
CA ARG A 646 -18.25 1.45 -70.16
C ARG A 646 -18.21 2.50 -71.29
N SER A 647 -17.49 3.60 -71.00
CA SER A 647 -16.58 4.44 -71.84
C SER A 647 -15.66 5.18 -70.83
N GLU A 648 -14.31 5.12 -70.81
CA GLU A 648 -13.30 5.62 -71.79
C GLU A 648 -13.43 7.14 -72.04
N THR A 649 -12.40 8.01 -71.88
CA THR A 649 -10.93 7.80 -72.01
C THR A 649 -10.03 8.84 -71.27
N SER A 650 -8.78 8.42 -70.94
CA SER A 650 -7.47 9.13 -70.92
C SER A 650 -7.15 10.39 -70.04
N ASN A 651 -6.10 10.21 -69.20
CA ASN A 651 -4.88 11.02 -68.95
C ASN A 651 -4.97 12.57 -68.84
N THR A 652 -4.36 13.25 -67.86
CA THR A 652 -2.92 13.26 -67.52
C THR A 652 -2.60 13.76 -66.10
N GLU A 653 -1.50 13.27 -65.53
CA GLU A 653 -0.74 13.87 -64.42
C GLU A 653 0.42 14.72 -65.02
N PRO A 654 1.04 15.67 -64.29
CA PRO A 654 2.23 15.28 -63.53
C PRO A 654 2.48 16.03 -62.20
N SER A 655 3.35 15.44 -61.39
CA SER A 655 4.02 16.05 -60.24
C SER A 655 5.16 17.01 -60.65
N GLN A 656 5.43 18.04 -59.83
CA GLN A 656 6.74 18.28 -59.16
C GLN A 656 6.85 19.67 -58.47
N ASN A 657 7.62 19.68 -57.37
CA ASN A 657 8.36 20.80 -56.76
C ASN A 657 7.60 22.08 -56.34
N SER A 658 7.28 22.19 -55.05
CA SER A 658 7.94 23.10 -54.08
C SER A 658 7.56 22.73 -52.65
#